data_AF-A0AAJ0FDQ8-F1
#
_entry.id   AF-A0AAJ0FDQ8-F1
#
_cell.length_a   1.000
_cell.length_b   1.000
_cell.length_c   1.000
_cell.angle_alpha   90.00
_cell.angle_beta   90.00
_cell.angle_gamma   90.00
#
_symmetry.space_group_name_H-M   'P 1'
#
loop_
_entity.id
_entity.type
_entity.pdbx_description
1 polymer ?
#
loop_
_entity_poly.entity_id
_entity_poly.type
_entity_poly.pdbx_seq_one_letter_code
_entity_poly.pdbx_strand_id
1 'polypeptide(L)'
;MNQVAPGNAVAKRPYEGADGNLPIKRRLRASTQAQARSVPIPASATAAAGTEASRPTDNICPEEAEQSPTLLQVAQPPVVQPPVVLPPAPYPSPISPFTSTPPGIPVSPPSATGEDDRFIDLSSSYLSPEVVIEEVQGAAYSGTFPVLAEDQQQEKCAAGEKDVQTPATQQGIEGLKIWAKRRQGLCDALPYFKAHQGSLYTVNLVPFGLLIAREARSRDQFDGQVIITSVGGGRVRDEDSGQMIRVQDQEENRSLKSLRRCNDERIPIAVIAGDDHPHYPVKPPRPYCVLDFFQVTDIWAEKQVYLNKDACRVWCVRLEKIDLHSPSWWDPSMTTLSSDDVQQRSHSEAQTCRLCAESSKVIYTQGWTCLNHKCSSFLQTEGIDMDFNALQYTSTFISERTPFVGPLPSLVPPLPSEDLLNSSHGSEKIFRVGIVCPDCGCCSSRRSWAAWECENCDYRLPGRMSQYPKDLLGKERLEFEMATTRMRKRNGLVNEPVALRIDSACVVSRTLDVGGKYTATQYLLPGENDDKVGSVTVLHANEAICSGRNGPHEIFDELCTQDIGLRRNPVTRNGAKTEVWTRHFAKNWGAPYKFAVTVQSKAFDEAPPSILKAIHRMLWAGKTAARTAKEWLSERGEQNPVPEGNVVFNELLSLGYMEDDRISYHDDGEKELGPTVATLSLGCPAIMSFRPKKKANIKTSAPPKGPTGEYGEVLSLPLFHGDLVVMHGTGIHKLYDHKVDPQGARRFALTCRYIDPATMSSKEDQDAAITKGTIPADSFQKYAYDGHDSDPEEA
;
A
#
# COMPACT_ATOMS: atom_id res chain seq x y z
N MET A 1 -22.00 -52.51 42.48
CA MET A 1 -22.73 -53.78 42.25
C MET A 1 -23.20 -53.79 40.80
N ASN A 2 -23.12 -54.95 40.13
CA ASN A 2 -23.81 -55.44 38.91
C ASN A 2 -24.09 -54.43 37.76
N GLN A 3 -23.56 -54.59 36.54
CA GLN A 3 -23.99 -55.55 35.48
C GLN A 3 -25.42 -55.28 34.95
N VAL A 4 -25.74 -55.29 33.63
CA VAL A 4 -24.94 -55.61 32.42
C VAL A 4 -25.53 -54.95 31.13
N ALA A 5 -24.85 -55.16 29.98
CA ALA A 5 -25.17 -54.86 28.57
C ALA A 5 -26.61 -55.24 28.07
N PRO A 6 -27.06 -54.99 26.81
CA PRO A 6 -26.30 -54.67 25.58
C PRO A 6 -26.91 -53.60 24.64
N GLY A 7 -26.34 -53.45 23.43
CA GLY A 7 -26.87 -52.63 22.32
C GLY A 7 -26.83 -53.37 20.96
N ASN A 8 -27.24 -52.72 19.87
CA ASN A 8 -27.06 -53.22 18.48
C ASN A 8 -27.27 -52.10 17.42
N ALA A 9 -26.92 -52.37 16.15
CA ALA A 9 -26.90 -51.37 15.07
C ALA A 9 -27.71 -51.74 13.81
N VAL A 10 -28.17 -50.73 13.07
CA VAL A 10 -28.86 -50.76 11.74
C VAL A 10 -28.43 -49.46 11.03
N ALA A 11 -27.83 -49.38 9.83
CA ALA A 11 -28.00 -49.99 8.49
C ALA A 11 -28.89 -49.13 7.52
N LYS A 12 -28.63 -49.20 6.20
CA LYS A 12 -29.03 -48.21 5.16
C LYS A 12 -30.05 -48.75 4.12
N ARG A 13 -30.56 -47.84 3.26
CA ARG A 13 -31.21 -48.02 1.90
C ARG A 13 -32.74 -48.25 1.89
N PRO A 14 -33.44 -48.21 0.71
CA PRO A 14 -33.40 -47.25 -0.44
C PRO A 14 -34.82 -46.87 -0.97
N TYR A 15 -34.93 -46.11 -2.08
CA TYR A 15 -35.96 -46.09 -3.19
C TYR A 15 -35.49 -44.96 -4.17
N GLU A 16 -35.32 -45.05 -5.51
CA GLU A 16 -36.23 -45.39 -6.66
C GLU A 16 -37.42 -44.41 -6.83
N GLY A 17 -37.77 -43.84 -8.01
CA GLY A 17 -37.17 -43.84 -9.38
C GLY A 17 -38.07 -43.15 -10.46
N ALA A 18 -37.57 -43.04 -11.71
CA ALA A 18 -38.25 -42.72 -13.00
C ALA A 18 -38.55 -41.24 -13.49
N ASP A 19 -37.92 -40.90 -14.62
CA ASP A 19 -38.37 -40.28 -15.91
C ASP A 19 -39.10 -38.90 -16.04
N GLY A 20 -38.65 -38.07 -17.00
CA GLY A 20 -39.37 -36.89 -17.54
C GLY A 20 -38.57 -35.96 -18.48
N ASN A 21 -39.05 -35.72 -19.71
CA ASN A 21 -38.36 -34.98 -20.79
C ASN A 21 -38.30 -33.42 -20.65
N LEU A 22 -37.20 -32.85 -21.17
CA LEU A 22 -36.98 -31.61 -21.99
C LEU A 22 -38.13 -30.58 -22.25
N PRO A 23 -37.86 -29.30 -22.66
CA PRO A 23 -36.57 -28.62 -22.93
C PRO A 23 -36.40 -27.17 -22.40
N ILE A 24 -35.17 -26.66 -22.60
CA ILE A 24 -34.68 -25.26 -22.57
C ILE A 24 -35.67 -24.19 -23.06
N LYS A 25 -35.70 -23.02 -22.40
CA LYS A 25 -36.12 -21.73 -23.00
C LYS A 25 -35.13 -20.59 -22.71
N ARG A 26 -34.31 -20.23 -23.70
CA ARG A 26 -33.67 -18.90 -23.77
C ARG A 26 -34.75 -17.83 -23.96
N ARG A 27 -34.55 -16.64 -23.39
CA ARG A 27 -35.28 -15.42 -23.79
C ARG A 27 -34.30 -14.34 -24.24
N LEU A 28 -34.31 -14.04 -25.53
CA LEU A 28 -33.82 -12.75 -26.01
C LEU A 28 -34.82 -11.65 -25.61
N ARG A 29 -34.35 -10.42 -25.51
CA ARG A 29 -35.15 -9.23 -25.83
C ARG A 29 -34.39 -8.40 -26.86
N ALA A 30 -35.12 -7.92 -27.85
CA ALA A 30 -34.57 -7.26 -29.03
C ALA A 30 -34.54 -5.74 -28.87
N SER A 31 -33.74 -5.10 -29.72
CA SER A 31 -33.76 -3.66 -29.97
C SER A 31 -35.06 -3.21 -30.65
N THR A 32 -35.52 -2.00 -30.33
CA THR A 32 -36.42 -1.21 -31.20
C THR A 32 -35.88 0.21 -31.32
N GLN A 33 -35.64 0.66 -32.55
CA GLN A 33 -35.37 2.05 -32.87
C GLN A 33 -36.68 2.85 -32.94
N ALA A 34 -36.60 4.16 -32.73
CA ALA A 34 -37.58 5.14 -33.21
C ALA A 34 -36.81 6.36 -33.74
N GLN A 35 -37.15 6.85 -34.93
CA GLN A 35 -36.45 7.96 -35.60
C GLN A 35 -37.20 9.29 -35.53
N ALA A 36 -36.44 10.37 -35.71
CA ALA A 36 -36.87 11.76 -35.51
C ALA A 36 -37.73 12.37 -36.63
N ARG A 37 -38.43 13.46 -36.28
CA ARG A 37 -38.90 14.60 -37.09
C ARG A 37 -39.25 15.74 -36.10
N SER A 38 -39.12 17.04 -36.37
CA SER A 38 -38.38 17.81 -37.39
C SER A 38 -38.52 19.33 -37.13
N VAL A 39 -37.44 20.12 -37.31
CA VAL A 39 -37.36 21.44 -38.01
C VAL A 39 -38.51 22.47 -37.77
N PRO A 40 -38.25 23.73 -37.32
CA PRO A 40 -37.45 24.69 -38.10
C PRO A 40 -36.52 25.69 -37.37
N ILE A 41 -35.73 26.38 -38.20
CA ILE A 41 -34.86 27.54 -37.93
C ILE A 41 -35.61 28.84 -38.28
N PRO A 42 -35.25 29.99 -37.70
CA PRO A 42 -35.09 31.22 -38.50
C PRO A 42 -33.71 31.88 -38.31
N ALA A 43 -33.28 32.69 -39.29
CA ALA A 43 -31.97 33.34 -39.30
C ALA A 43 -32.00 34.75 -39.94
N SER A 44 -31.05 35.62 -39.55
CA SER A 44 -30.76 36.96 -40.11
C SER A 44 -31.86 38.04 -39.87
N ALA A 45 -31.59 39.36 -39.88
CA ALA A 45 -30.41 40.10 -40.37
C ALA A 45 -30.16 41.48 -39.68
N THR A 46 -28.88 41.90 -39.63
CA THR A 46 -28.32 43.28 -39.83
C THR A 46 -29.02 44.58 -39.37
N ALA A 47 -28.34 45.39 -38.54
CA ALA A 47 -28.11 46.86 -38.68
C ALA A 47 -27.42 47.47 -37.40
N ALA A 48 -27.01 48.76 -37.36
CA ALA A 48 -25.75 49.32 -37.90
C ALA A 48 -25.42 50.75 -37.36
N ALA A 49 -24.13 51.05 -37.15
CA ALA A 49 -23.44 52.37 -37.09
C ALA A 49 -23.69 53.43 -35.97
N GLY A 50 -22.63 54.20 -35.65
CA GLY A 50 -22.63 55.47 -34.86
C GLY A 50 -22.21 55.35 -33.37
N THR A 51 -21.45 56.26 -32.73
CA THR A 51 -20.68 57.43 -33.24
C THR A 51 -19.58 57.87 -32.22
N GLU A 52 -18.42 58.35 -32.75
CA GLU A 52 -17.38 59.29 -32.25
C GLU A 52 -17.04 59.60 -30.75
N ALA A 53 -15.71 59.72 -30.50
CA ALA A 53 -14.99 60.74 -29.68
C ALA A 53 -15.13 60.77 -28.12
N SER A 54 -14.17 61.25 -27.31
CA SER A 54 -12.85 61.91 -27.55
C SER A 54 -11.82 61.70 -26.39
N ARG A 55 -10.53 61.97 -26.63
CA ARG A 55 -9.44 62.21 -25.64
C ARG A 55 -9.16 63.72 -25.46
N PRO A 56 -8.37 64.18 -24.44
CA PRO A 56 -6.87 64.25 -24.50
C PRO A 56 -6.23 63.46 -23.31
N THR A 57 -4.92 63.37 -22.97
CA THR A 57 -3.62 64.01 -23.37
C THR A 57 -3.37 65.43 -22.80
N ASP A 58 -2.17 66.04 -22.70
CA ASP A 58 -0.75 65.78 -23.11
C ASP A 58 0.20 66.47 -22.06
N ASN A 59 1.51 66.17 -21.88
CA ASN A 59 2.38 65.09 -22.35
C ASN A 59 3.22 64.47 -21.17
N ILE A 60 4.49 64.75 -20.76
CA ILE A 60 5.72 65.49 -21.18
C ILE A 60 6.95 64.74 -20.57
N CYS A 61 8.18 64.86 -21.13
CA CYS A 61 9.51 64.42 -20.57
C CYS A 61 10.64 65.34 -21.16
N PRO A 62 12.00 65.10 -21.14
CA PRO A 62 12.86 63.95 -20.76
C PRO A 62 14.21 64.30 -20.01
N GLU A 63 15.26 63.45 -20.14
CA GLU A 63 16.75 63.75 -20.07
C GLU A 63 17.42 64.08 -18.70
N GLU A 64 18.73 63.92 -18.40
CA GLU A 64 20.02 63.47 -19.05
C GLU A 64 20.90 62.83 -17.90
N ALA A 65 21.83 61.84 -18.02
CA ALA A 65 23.10 61.62 -18.77
C ALA A 65 24.42 61.96 -18.00
N GLU A 66 25.57 61.48 -18.52
CA GLU A 66 26.98 61.65 -18.05
C GLU A 66 27.44 60.86 -16.78
N GLN A 67 28.72 60.51 -16.55
CA GLN A 67 30.00 60.79 -17.26
C GLN A 67 31.06 59.66 -17.08
N SER A 68 32.21 59.73 -17.76
CA SER A 68 33.39 58.84 -17.58
C SER A 68 34.71 59.54 -17.96
N PRO A 69 35.87 59.18 -17.36
CA PRO A 69 37.20 59.55 -17.91
C PRO A 69 38.15 58.36 -18.15
N THR A 70 39.19 58.58 -18.97
CA THR A 70 40.07 57.54 -19.57
C THR A 70 41.55 57.95 -19.50
N LEU A 71 42.51 57.04 -19.24
CA LEU A 71 43.94 57.26 -19.58
C LEU A 71 44.86 56.00 -19.63
N LEU A 72 45.30 55.67 -20.85
CA LEU A 72 46.55 55.06 -21.37
C LEU A 72 47.50 54.17 -20.50
N GLN A 73 47.51 52.86 -20.80
CA GLN A 73 48.52 52.13 -21.61
C GLN A 73 50.06 52.17 -21.28
N VAL A 74 50.70 51.00 -21.08
CA VAL A 74 51.87 50.42 -21.82
C VAL A 74 52.57 49.26 -21.06
N ALA A 75 53.02 48.25 -21.82
CA ALA A 75 53.43 46.88 -21.46
C ALA A 75 54.72 46.62 -20.61
N GLN A 76 54.77 45.41 -20.02
CA GLN A 76 55.96 44.53 -19.99
C GLN A 76 55.56 43.03 -20.14
N PRO A 77 56.47 42.12 -20.60
CA PRO A 77 56.15 40.72 -20.91
C PRO A 77 56.73 39.72 -19.85
N PRO A 78 56.89 38.41 -20.12
CA PRO A 78 56.09 37.36 -19.50
C PRO A 78 56.79 36.57 -18.37
N VAL A 79 55.99 35.91 -17.53
CA VAL A 79 56.43 34.82 -16.64
C VAL A 79 55.52 33.60 -16.84
N VAL A 80 56.12 32.43 -17.03
CA VAL A 80 55.40 31.16 -17.25
C VAL A 80 54.94 30.58 -15.91
N GLN A 81 53.70 30.09 -15.85
CA GLN A 81 53.18 29.27 -14.76
C GLN A 81 52.50 27.99 -15.32
N PRO A 82 52.44 26.89 -14.55
CA PRO A 82 52.07 25.58 -15.06
C PRO A 82 50.57 25.45 -15.44
N PRO A 83 50.21 24.44 -16.26
CA PRO A 83 48.83 24.24 -16.70
C PRO A 83 47.89 23.93 -15.53
N VAL A 84 46.80 24.69 -15.44
CA VAL A 84 45.69 24.43 -14.53
C VAL A 84 44.91 23.22 -15.03
N VAL A 85 44.73 22.21 -14.17
CA VAL A 85 43.82 21.09 -14.44
C VAL A 85 42.39 21.58 -14.21
N LEU A 86 41.61 21.67 -15.29
CA LEU A 86 40.18 21.97 -15.22
C LEU A 86 39.39 20.70 -14.83
N PRO A 87 38.30 20.83 -14.04
CA PRO A 87 37.39 19.72 -13.79
C PRO A 87 36.65 19.32 -15.08
N PRO A 88 36.25 18.04 -15.24
CA PRO A 88 35.50 17.59 -16.41
C PRO A 88 34.10 18.24 -16.47
N ALA A 89 33.67 18.57 -17.69
CA ALA A 89 32.33 19.10 -17.94
C ALA A 89 31.24 18.03 -17.70
N PRO A 90 30.01 18.42 -17.31
CA PRO A 90 28.91 17.48 -17.15
C PRO A 90 28.54 16.81 -18.48
N TYR A 91 28.22 15.51 -18.43
CA TYR A 91 27.84 14.73 -19.61
C TYR A 91 26.45 15.13 -20.15
N PRO A 92 26.25 15.10 -21.48
CA PRO A 92 24.97 15.42 -22.10
C PRO A 92 23.93 14.27 -21.96
N SER A 93 22.65 14.65 -21.97
CA SER A 93 21.52 13.72 -21.96
C SER A 93 21.51 12.77 -23.18
N PRO A 94 21.00 11.54 -23.05
CA PRO A 94 20.98 10.57 -24.14
C PRO A 94 20.08 11.01 -25.31
N ILE A 95 20.58 10.85 -26.53
CA ILE A 95 19.92 11.20 -27.79
C ILE A 95 19.13 9.99 -28.32
N SER A 96 17.88 10.19 -28.72
CA SER A 96 17.05 9.16 -29.34
C SER A 96 17.56 8.75 -30.73
N PRO A 97 17.70 7.44 -31.04
CA PRO A 97 18.08 6.98 -32.38
C PRO A 97 16.89 6.93 -33.37
N PHE A 98 17.23 6.75 -34.66
CA PHE A 98 16.36 6.49 -35.83
C PHE A 98 15.59 7.64 -36.48
N THR A 99 16.25 8.33 -37.43
CA THR A 99 15.63 8.85 -38.67
C THR A 99 16.59 8.75 -39.87
N SER A 100 16.46 7.70 -40.69
CA SER A 100 17.03 7.68 -42.06
C SER A 100 16.44 6.54 -42.90
N THR A 101 15.79 6.87 -44.02
CA THR A 101 15.28 5.88 -45.00
C THR A 101 15.51 6.40 -46.44
N PRO A 102 16.05 5.59 -47.37
CA PRO A 102 16.21 5.97 -48.79
C PRO A 102 14.87 6.02 -49.58
N PRO A 103 14.83 6.62 -50.79
CA PRO A 103 13.58 7.03 -51.44
C PRO A 103 13.07 6.15 -52.62
N GLY A 104 11.74 6.05 -52.74
CA GLY A 104 10.99 5.70 -53.97
C GLY A 104 10.85 4.20 -54.29
N ILE A 105 9.83 3.72 -55.04
CA ILE A 105 8.66 4.37 -55.68
C ILE A 105 7.40 3.44 -55.54
N PRO A 106 6.20 3.61 -56.18
CA PRO A 106 4.98 3.82 -55.39
C PRO A 106 3.82 2.80 -55.58
N VAL A 107 2.90 2.73 -54.60
CA VAL A 107 1.49 2.35 -54.80
C VAL A 107 0.60 3.24 -53.90
N SER A 108 -0.56 3.66 -54.41
CA SER A 108 -1.52 4.55 -53.73
C SER A 108 -2.58 3.78 -52.89
N PRO A 109 -3.26 4.43 -51.91
CA PRO A 109 -3.94 3.75 -50.80
C PRO A 109 -5.43 3.46 -51.05
N PRO A 110 -6.17 2.99 -50.01
CA PRO A 110 -7.23 3.88 -49.52
C PRO A 110 -7.29 4.08 -47.99
N SER A 111 -7.64 5.31 -47.60
CA SER A 111 -8.39 5.74 -46.40
C SER A 111 -8.03 5.17 -45.00
N ALA A 112 -7.56 6.05 -44.13
CA ALA A 112 -7.54 5.86 -42.68
C ALA A 112 -8.71 6.60 -41.98
N THR A 113 -9.01 6.18 -40.74
CA THR A 113 -9.70 7.00 -39.73
C THR A 113 -8.96 6.80 -38.41
N GLY A 114 -8.41 7.86 -37.82
CA GLY A 114 -7.58 7.79 -36.61
C GLY A 114 -8.23 8.47 -35.40
N GLU A 115 -7.70 8.18 -34.22
CA GLU A 115 -7.86 8.95 -32.98
C GLU A 115 -6.47 9.16 -32.34
N ASP A 116 -6.33 10.17 -31.48
CA ASP A 116 -5.03 10.82 -31.20
C ASP A 116 -4.04 10.01 -30.35
N ASP A 117 -2.80 9.93 -30.85
CA ASP A 117 -1.61 9.65 -30.04
C ASP A 117 -1.35 10.80 -29.06
N ARG A 118 -1.22 10.48 -27.77
CA ARG A 118 -0.65 11.39 -26.75
C ARG A 118 0.59 10.77 -26.14
N PHE A 119 1.73 11.42 -26.38
CA PHE A 119 2.99 11.15 -25.69
C PHE A 119 2.80 11.22 -24.18
N ILE A 120 3.37 10.26 -23.45
CA ILE A 120 3.34 10.19 -21.98
C ILE A 120 4.77 10.26 -21.45
N ASP A 121 5.00 11.20 -20.53
CA ASP A 121 6.23 11.29 -19.74
C ASP A 121 6.30 10.10 -18.76
N LEU A 122 7.38 9.31 -18.85
CA LEU A 122 7.58 8.11 -18.05
C LEU A 122 7.95 8.38 -16.59
N SER A 123 8.29 9.63 -16.23
CA SER A 123 8.52 10.05 -14.84
C SER A 123 7.29 9.86 -13.93
N SER A 124 6.08 9.92 -14.51
CA SER A 124 4.81 10.03 -13.78
C SER A 124 4.14 8.69 -13.43
N SER A 125 4.70 7.55 -13.82
CA SER A 125 3.97 6.26 -13.90
C SER A 125 3.81 5.47 -12.57
N TYR A 126 4.07 6.08 -11.41
CA TYR A 126 4.04 5.44 -10.08
C TYR A 126 2.65 5.21 -9.45
N LEU A 127 1.61 5.00 -10.28
CA LEU A 127 0.26 4.66 -9.82
C LEU A 127 0.15 3.16 -9.51
N SER A 128 0.12 2.83 -8.21
CA SER A 128 -0.16 1.46 -7.74
C SER A 128 -1.67 1.18 -7.77
N PRO A 129 -2.13 0.03 -8.30
CA PRO A 129 -3.54 -0.34 -8.25
C PRO A 129 -4.01 -0.59 -6.81
N GLU A 130 -5.27 -0.30 -6.53
CA GLU A 130 -5.86 -0.46 -5.20
C GLU A 130 -5.91 -1.94 -4.77
N VAL A 131 -5.50 -2.21 -3.53
CA VAL A 131 -5.66 -3.53 -2.92
C VAL A 131 -7.07 -3.63 -2.35
N VAL A 132 -7.98 -4.22 -3.11
CA VAL A 132 -9.27 -4.68 -2.58
C VAL A 132 -8.98 -5.84 -1.61
N ILE A 133 -9.28 -5.63 -0.33
CA ILE A 133 -9.21 -6.68 0.69
C ILE A 133 -10.58 -7.36 0.75
N GLU A 134 -10.68 -8.59 0.28
CA GLU A 134 -11.87 -9.41 0.55
C GLU A 134 -11.83 -9.92 1.99
N GLU A 135 -12.83 -9.53 2.78
CA GLU A 135 -12.97 -9.98 4.17
C GLU A 135 -13.36 -11.47 4.24
N VAL A 136 -12.45 -12.31 4.74
CA VAL A 136 -12.82 -13.65 5.21
C VAL A 136 -13.56 -13.51 6.54
N GLN A 137 -14.88 -13.76 6.51
CA GLN A 137 -15.77 -13.55 7.63
C GLN A 137 -15.40 -14.40 8.84
N GLY A 138 -15.16 -13.76 9.99
CA GLY A 138 -14.99 -14.44 11.27
C GLY A 138 -16.32 -14.98 11.79
N ALA A 139 -16.58 -16.27 11.57
CA ALA A 139 -17.72 -16.96 12.17
C ALA A 139 -17.53 -17.06 13.71
N ALA A 140 -18.56 -16.70 14.47
CA ALA A 140 -18.52 -16.71 15.92
C ALA A 140 -18.51 -18.15 16.47
N TYR A 141 -17.38 -18.61 16.99
CA TYR A 141 -17.26 -19.89 17.69
C TYR A 141 -17.35 -19.68 19.20
N SER A 142 -18.50 -20.03 19.79
CA SER A 142 -18.66 -20.09 21.25
C SER A 142 -18.19 -21.44 21.78
N GLY A 143 -16.93 -21.50 22.23
CA GLY A 143 -16.33 -22.69 22.84
C GLY A 143 -15.46 -22.33 24.04
N THR A 144 -15.90 -22.67 25.25
CA THR A 144 -15.13 -22.44 26.48
C THR A 144 -14.03 -23.47 26.64
N PHE A 145 -12.77 -23.03 26.53
CA PHE A 145 -11.59 -23.80 26.92
C PHE A 145 -11.05 -23.30 28.26
N PRO A 146 -10.67 -24.19 29.19
CA PRO A 146 -10.19 -23.81 30.51
C PRO A 146 -8.74 -23.28 30.46
N VAL A 147 -8.44 -22.31 31.32
CA VAL A 147 -7.07 -21.86 31.59
C VAL A 147 -6.35 -22.92 32.41
N LEU A 148 -5.15 -23.31 31.98
CA LEU A 148 -4.15 -23.97 32.82
C LEU A 148 -3.05 -22.95 33.14
N ALA A 149 -2.60 -22.93 34.39
CA ALA A 149 -1.71 -21.90 34.91
C ALA A 149 -0.26 -22.05 34.42
N GLU A 150 0.45 -20.93 34.35
CA GLU A 150 1.89 -20.88 34.10
C GLU A 150 2.65 -21.20 35.40
N ASP A 151 3.31 -22.35 35.46
CA ASP A 151 4.16 -22.72 36.59
C ASP A 151 5.61 -22.26 36.31
N GLN A 152 6.13 -21.34 37.14
CA GLN A 152 7.48 -20.81 36.98
C GLN A 152 8.52 -21.80 37.49
N GLN A 153 9.42 -22.28 36.64
CA GLN A 153 10.62 -23.00 37.09
C GLN A 153 11.90 -22.44 36.46
N GLN A 154 12.86 -22.11 37.33
CA GLN A 154 14.18 -21.62 36.97
C GLN A 154 15.07 -22.81 36.61
N GLU A 155 15.60 -22.85 35.38
CA GLU A 155 16.57 -23.87 35.00
C GLU A 155 17.91 -23.65 35.72
N LYS A 156 18.32 -24.62 36.53
CA LYS A 156 19.66 -24.67 37.13
C LYS A 156 20.63 -25.31 36.15
N CYS A 157 21.78 -24.67 35.95
CA CYS A 157 22.89 -25.27 35.22
C CYS A 157 23.33 -26.59 35.89
N ALA A 158 23.30 -27.69 35.15
CA ALA A 158 23.89 -28.96 35.52
C ALA A 158 24.75 -29.45 34.34
N ALA A 159 26.05 -29.63 34.57
CA ALA A 159 26.96 -30.12 33.54
C ALA A 159 26.74 -31.63 33.31
N GLY A 160 26.69 -32.04 32.05
CA GLY A 160 26.59 -33.44 31.64
C GLY A 160 27.09 -33.63 30.22
N GLU A 161 28.31 -34.15 30.07
CA GLU A 161 28.92 -34.43 28.77
C GLU A 161 28.15 -35.55 28.05
N LYS A 162 27.64 -35.26 26.84
CA LYS A 162 27.17 -36.25 25.86
C LYS A 162 27.53 -35.77 24.46
N ASP A 163 27.68 -36.75 23.55
CA ASP A 163 28.45 -36.66 22.31
C ASP A 163 28.23 -35.39 21.46
N VAL A 164 29.35 -34.85 20.99
CA VAL A 164 29.39 -33.82 19.94
C VAL A 164 28.94 -34.43 18.63
N GLN A 165 27.64 -34.34 18.32
CA GLN A 165 27.17 -34.48 16.95
C GLN A 165 27.67 -33.28 16.15
N THR A 166 28.51 -33.54 15.15
CA THR A 166 29.02 -32.52 14.22
C THR A 166 27.84 -31.82 13.54
N PRO A 167 27.76 -30.47 13.55
CA PRO A 167 26.62 -29.76 12.97
C PRO A 167 26.56 -29.99 11.46
N ALA A 168 25.35 -30.19 10.94
CA ALA A 168 25.11 -30.27 9.50
C ALA A 168 25.60 -28.96 8.82
N THR A 169 26.38 -29.13 7.74
CA THR A 169 27.33 -28.11 7.26
C THR A 169 26.68 -26.82 6.74
N GLN A 170 27.39 -25.71 6.86
CA GLN A 170 26.97 -24.34 6.50
C GLN A 170 26.85 -24.08 4.97
N GLN A 171 26.63 -25.12 4.16
CA GLN A 171 26.56 -25.01 2.69
C GLN A 171 25.28 -24.27 2.26
N GLY A 172 25.44 -23.17 1.51
CA GLY A 172 24.34 -22.37 0.95
C GLY A 172 24.19 -20.94 1.49
N ILE A 173 24.95 -20.52 2.50
CA ILE A 173 25.01 -19.09 2.92
C ILE A 173 25.97 -18.30 2.03
N GLU A 174 27.08 -18.90 1.63
CA GLU A 174 28.07 -18.30 0.75
C GLU A 174 27.44 -18.01 -0.64
N GLY A 175 27.54 -16.77 -1.09
CA GLY A 175 26.91 -16.30 -2.34
C GLY A 175 25.45 -15.83 -2.23
N LEU A 176 24.77 -16.02 -1.09
CA LEU A 176 23.39 -15.54 -0.89
C LEU A 176 23.35 -14.01 -0.69
N LYS A 177 23.12 -13.27 -1.78
CA LYS A 177 23.12 -11.79 -1.78
C LYS A 177 21.91 -11.16 -1.07
N ILE A 178 20.71 -11.76 -1.16
CA ILE A 178 19.45 -11.14 -0.71
C ILE A 178 18.46 -12.18 -0.19
N TRP A 179 17.83 -11.91 0.95
CA TRP A 179 16.84 -12.79 1.57
C TRP A 179 15.91 -12.03 2.53
N ALA A 180 14.82 -12.64 3.00
CA ALA A 180 13.92 -12.04 3.99
C ALA A 180 13.42 -13.05 5.05
N LYS A 181 13.20 -12.59 6.29
CA LYS A 181 12.53 -13.37 7.35
C LYS A 181 11.03 -13.54 7.08
N ARG A 182 10.40 -12.54 6.46
CA ARG A 182 8.95 -12.47 6.18
C ARG A 182 8.70 -11.84 4.82
N ARG A 183 7.56 -12.15 4.20
CA ARG A 183 7.22 -11.66 2.85
C ARG A 183 7.10 -10.13 2.80
N GLN A 184 6.66 -9.49 3.89
CA GLN A 184 6.63 -8.02 3.97
C GLN A 184 8.01 -7.39 3.75
N GLY A 185 9.10 -8.02 4.20
CA GLY A 185 10.45 -7.52 3.97
C GLY A 185 10.79 -7.43 2.49
N LEU A 186 10.44 -8.46 1.70
CA LEU A 186 10.54 -8.43 0.23
C LEU A 186 9.71 -7.28 -0.35
N CYS A 187 8.44 -7.17 0.07
CA CYS A 187 7.51 -6.19 -0.48
C CYS A 187 7.82 -4.74 -0.07
N ASP A 188 8.45 -4.50 1.07
CA ASP A 188 8.91 -3.16 1.43
C ASP A 188 10.22 -2.83 0.70
N ALA A 189 11.21 -3.74 0.69
CA ALA A 189 12.58 -3.44 0.22
C ALA A 189 12.82 -3.61 -1.29
N LEU A 190 12.19 -4.58 -1.96
CA LEU A 190 12.53 -4.92 -3.35
C LEU A 190 11.60 -4.19 -4.33
N PRO A 191 12.13 -3.43 -5.31
CA PRO A 191 11.29 -2.72 -6.29
C PRO A 191 10.56 -3.70 -7.21
N TYR A 192 11.20 -4.82 -7.53
CA TYR A 192 10.71 -5.85 -8.45
C TYR A 192 9.76 -6.88 -7.80
N PHE A 193 9.36 -6.74 -6.53
CA PHE A 193 8.40 -7.68 -5.91
C PHE A 193 7.50 -7.03 -4.85
N LYS A 194 6.27 -6.64 -5.21
CA LYS A 194 5.25 -6.12 -4.26
C LYS A 194 4.06 -7.06 -4.03
N ALA A 195 4.21 -8.37 -4.29
CA ALA A 195 3.12 -9.34 -4.19
C ALA A 195 2.95 -9.90 -2.76
N HIS A 196 2.24 -9.17 -1.89
CA HIS A 196 1.97 -9.55 -0.49
C HIS A 196 1.22 -10.89 -0.32
N GLN A 197 0.51 -11.37 -1.35
CA GLN A 197 -0.23 -12.64 -1.33
C GLN A 197 0.03 -13.53 -2.56
N GLY A 198 -0.01 -12.97 -3.78
CA GLY A 198 0.26 -13.71 -5.02
C GLY A 198 1.71 -14.18 -5.19
N SER A 199 1.98 -15.04 -6.17
CA SER A 199 3.34 -15.46 -6.54
C SER A 199 4.02 -14.53 -7.55
N LEU A 200 3.27 -13.99 -8.51
CA LEU A 200 3.79 -13.12 -9.58
C LEU A 200 3.43 -11.64 -9.31
N TYR A 201 4.42 -10.75 -9.27
CA TYR A 201 4.21 -9.31 -9.24
C TYR A 201 4.19 -8.74 -10.66
N THR A 202 3.14 -7.97 -11.00
CA THR A 202 2.94 -7.38 -12.34
C THR A 202 2.43 -5.94 -12.26
N VAL A 203 2.91 -5.06 -13.15
CA VAL A 203 2.36 -3.73 -13.41
C VAL A 203 2.11 -3.62 -14.91
N ASN A 204 0.90 -3.19 -15.33
CA ASN A 204 0.53 -3.04 -16.75
C ASN A 204 0.88 -4.26 -17.64
N LEU A 205 0.63 -5.45 -17.11
CA LEU A 205 0.99 -6.77 -17.65
C LEU A 205 2.50 -7.07 -17.79
N VAL A 206 3.41 -6.15 -17.48
CA VAL A 206 4.84 -6.43 -17.30
C VAL A 206 5.04 -7.16 -15.96
N PRO A 207 5.63 -8.36 -15.93
CA PRO A 207 6.06 -8.99 -14.69
C PRO A 207 7.44 -8.48 -14.27
N PHE A 208 7.69 -8.41 -12.95
CA PHE A 208 8.98 -7.97 -12.41
C PHE A 208 9.63 -9.01 -11.49
N GLY A 209 8.81 -9.81 -10.79
CA GLY A 209 9.31 -10.84 -9.89
C GLY A 209 8.33 -11.97 -9.65
N LEU A 210 8.87 -13.18 -9.47
CA LEU A 210 8.17 -14.44 -9.27
C LEU A 210 8.69 -15.13 -8.00
N LEU A 211 7.81 -15.30 -7.01
CA LEU A 211 8.05 -16.11 -5.83
C LEU A 211 7.53 -17.53 -6.03
N ILE A 212 8.44 -18.50 -5.99
CA ILE A 212 8.17 -19.94 -6.00
C ILE A 212 8.34 -20.45 -4.56
N ALA A 213 7.33 -21.13 -4.03
CA ALA A 213 7.19 -21.56 -2.63
C ALA A 213 6.32 -22.83 -2.61
N ARG A 214 6.10 -23.44 -1.44
CA ARG A 214 5.27 -24.64 -1.08
C ARG A 214 4.55 -25.43 -2.19
N GLU A 215 3.81 -24.76 -3.05
CA GLU A 215 2.81 -25.29 -3.99
C GLU A 215 3.42 -26.00 -5.21
N ALA A 216 4.27 -26.99 -4.95
CA ALA A 216 5.00 -27.79 -5.91
C ALA A 216 4.12 -28.68 -6.81
N ARG A 217 4.79 -29.30 -7.79
CA ARG A 217 4.23 -30.25 -8.75
C ARG A 217 5.27 -31.32 -9.07
N SER A 218 4.84 -32.56 -9.31
CA SER A 218 5.73 -33.72 -9.54
C SER A 218 6.77 -33.55 -10.65
N ARG A 219 6.49 -32.72 -11.66
CA ARG A 219 7.42 -32.40 -12.75
C ARG A 219 8.23 -31.11 -12.59
N ASP A 220 7.98 -30.29 -11.57
CA ASP A 220 8.69 -29.01 -11.44
C ASP A 220 10.19 -29.26 -11.19
N GLN A 221 11.03 -28.73 -12.10
CA GLN A 221 12.48 -28.90 -12.12
C GLN A 221 13.18 -27.65 -11.56
N PHE A 222 14.24 -27.84 -10.80
CA PHE A 222 15.09 -26.78 -10.28
C PHE A 222 16.54 -27.20 -10.44
N ASP A 223 17.30 -26.37 -11.15
CA ASP A 223 18.72 -26.50 -11.43
C ASP A 223 19.42 -25.17 -11.05
N GLY A 224 20.75 -25.15 -11.06
CA GLY A 224 21.52 -23.92 -10.88
C GLY A 224 21.20 -22.84 -11.91
N GLN A 225 20.75 -23.23 -13.10
CA GLN A 225 20.55 -22.31 -14.23
C GLN A 225 19.16 -22.40 -14.88
N VAL A 226 18.39 -23.46 -14.67
CA VAL A 226 17.05 -23.65 -15.25
C VAL A 226 16.01 -23.95 -14.18
N ILE A 227 14.83 -23.35 -14.29
CA ILE A 227 13.67 -23.68 -13.47
C ILE A 227 12.47 -23.93 -14.39
N ILE A 228 11.77 -25.05 -14.17
CA ILE A 228 10.49 -25.35 -14.80
C ILE A 228 9.44 -25.44 -13.69
N THR A 229 8.42 -24.58 -13.74
CA THR A 229 7.34 -24.57 -12.73
C THR A 229 5.96 -24.30 -13.34
N SER A 230 4.90 -24.41 -12.53
CA SER A 230 3.53 -24.10 -12.95
C SER A 230 3.15 -22.64 -12.71
N VAL A 231 2.40 -22.05 -13.65
CA VAL A 231 1.83 -20.70 -13.52
C VAL A 231 0.71 -20.74 -12.46
N GLY A 232 0.59 -19.68 -11.66
CA GLY A 232 -0.45 -19.56 -10.63
C GLY A 232 -1.88 -19.53 -11.19
N GLY A 233 -2.82 -20.18 -10.50
CA GLY A 233 -4.26 -20.21 -10.85
C GLY A 233 -4.87 -21.63 -10.89
N GLY A 234 -6.20 -21.70 -11.00
CA GLY A 234 -6.98 -22.95 -11.09
C GLY A 234 -7.05 -23.76 -9.78
N ARG A 235 -6.66 -23.17 -8.65
CA ARG A 235 -6.60 -23.82 -7.34
C ARG A 235 -7.67 -23.28 -6.40
N VAL A 236 -8.28 -24.17 -5.62
CA VAL A 236 -9.17 -23.86 -4.49
C VAL A 236 -8.53 -24.35 -3.20
N ARG A 237 -9.02 -23.89 -2.05
CA ARG A 237 -8.59 -24.46 -0.78
C ARG A 237 -9.38 -25.74 -0.52
N ASP A 238 -8.67 -26.83 -0.28
CA ASP A 238 -9.22 -28.10 0.19
C ASP A 238 -9.66 -27.94 1.66
N GLU A 239 -10.86 -28.42 2.00
CA GLU A 239 -11.42 -28.25 3.35
C GLU A 239 -10.77 -29.21 4.37
N ASP A 240 -10.51 -30.47 3.96
CA ASP A 240 -9.94 -31.51 4.82
C ASP A 240 -8.44 -31.30 5.11
N SER A 241 -7.63 -31.05 4.06
CA SER A 241 -6.18 -30.88 4.19
C SER A 241 -5.73 -29.42 4.34
N GLY A 242 -6.62 -28.46 4.10
CA GLY A 242 -6.35 -27.02 4.15
C GLY A 242 -5.44 -26.48 3.04
N GLN A 243 -5.03 -27.32 2.07
CA GLN A 243 -4.04 -27.01 1.02
C GLN A 243 -4.67 -26.41 -0.25
N MET A 244 -3.88 -25.74 -1.10
CA MET A 244 -4.40 -25.12 -2.34
C MET A 244 -4.41 -26.10 -3.52
N ILE A 245 -5.32 -27.07 -3.49
CA ILE A 245 -5.43 -28.11 -4.53
C ILE A 245 -5.94 -27.57 -5.87
N ARG A 246 -5.50 -28.16 -6.98
CA ARG A 246 -6.01 -27.86 -8.33
C ARG A 246 -7.20 -28.77 -8.62
N VAL A 247 -8.33 -28.17 -9.02
CA VAL A 247 -9.63 -28.87 -9.21
C VAL A 247 -10.24 -28.66 -10.60
N GLN A 248 -9.64 -27.80 -11.41
CA GLN A 248 -10.11 -27.47 -12.74
C GLN A 248 -8.94 -27.11 -13.66
N ASP A 249 -9.23 -27.14 -14.95
CA ASP A 249 -8.41 -26.55 -16.01
C ASP A 249 -8.02 -25.11 -15.70
N GLN A 250 -6.75 -24.79 -15.97
CA GLN A 250 -6.24 -23.42 -15.90
C GLN A 250 -6.58 -22.65 -17.19
N GLU A 251 -7.28 -21.52 -17.01
CA GLU A 251 -7.61 -20.56 -18.07
C GLU A 251 -6.45 -19.60 -18.39
N GLU A 252 -6.57 -18.84 -19.49
CA GLU A 252 -5.59 -17.82 -19.89
C GLU A 252 -5.70 -16.54 -19.05
N ASN A 253 -5.30 -16.65 -17.78
CA ASN A 253 -5.39 -15.60 -16.78
C ASN A 253 -4.34 -14.47 -16.96
N ARG A 254 -4.42 -13.44 -16.10
CA ARG A 254 -3.50 -12.29 -16.10
C ARG A 254 -2.03 -12.71 -15.98
N SER A 255 -1.72 -13.68 -15.12
CA SER A 255 -0.34 -14.16 -14.91
C SER A 255 0.24 -14.82 -16.15
N LEU A 256 -0.55 -15.65 -16.85
CA LEU A 256 -0.12 -16.26 -18.11
C LEU A 256 0.14 -15.21 -19.18
N LYS A 257 -0.76 -14.22 -19.33
CA LYS A 257 -0.59 -13.12 -20.30
C LYS A 257 0.65 -12.29 -20.01
N SER A 258 0.96 -12.05 -18.73
CA SER A 258 2.20 -11.38 -18.33
C SER A 258 3.46 -12.19 -18.61
N LEU A 259 3.43 -13.51 -18.39
CA LEU A 259 4.58 -14.38 -18.69
C LEU A 259 4.80 -14.56 -20.20
N ARG A 260 3.73 -14.62 -21.02
CA ARG A 260 3.86 -14.55 -22.50
C ARG A 260 4.53 -13.25 -22.91
N ARG A 261 4.04 -12.10 -22.43
CA ARG A 261 4.70 -10.80 -22.65
C ARG A 261 6.19 -10.81 -22.24
N CYS A 262 6.52 -11.45 -21.10
CA CYS A 262 7.89 -11.61 -20.61
C CYS A 262 8.80 -12.36 -21.58
N ASN A 263 8.28 -13.43 -22.19
CA ASN A 263 8.95 -14.24 -23.20
C ASN A 263 9.14 -13.47 -24.51
N ASP A 264 8.05 -12.85 -24.98
CA ASP A 264 7.95 -12.23 -26.30
C ASP A 264 8.76 -10.91 -26.38
N GLU A 265 8.78 -10.13 -25.30
CA GLU A 265 9.56 -8.89 -25.16
C GLU A 265 10.92 -9.08 -24.45
N ARG A 266 11.32 -10.34 -24.14
CA ARG A 266 12.57 -10.69 -23.44
C ARG A 266 12.83 -9.88 -22.16
N ILE A 267 11.79 -9.74 -21.34
CA ILE A 267 11.85 -8.98 -20.08
C ILE A 267 12.54 -9.85 -19.00
N PRO A 268 13.54 -9.33 -18.27
CA PRO A 268 14.15 -10.04 -17.14
C PRO A 268 13.22 -10.04 -15.92
N ILE A 269 13.05 -11.20 -15.29
CA ILE A 269 12.20 -11.40 -14.10
C ILE A 269 13.03 -11.92 -12.92
N ALA A 270 12.93 -11.28 -11.76
CA ALA A 270 13.62 -11.73 -10.55
C ALA A 270 12.91 -12.96 -9.95
N VAL A 271 13.62 -14.07 -9.74
CA VAL A 271 13.06 -15.27 -9.10
C VAL A 271 13.42 -15.32 -7.62
N ILE A 272 12.44 -15.62 -6.79
CA ILE A 272 12.57 -15.73 -5.33
C ILE A 272 12.14 -17.13 -4.90
N ALA A 273 12.93 -17.78 -4.06
CA ALA A 273 12.68 -19.09 -3.49
C ALA A 273 12.11 -19.00 -2.07
N GLY A 274 11.08 -19.79 -1.78
CA GLY A 274 10.60 -20.10 -0.43
C GLY A 274 11.26 -21.36 0.12
N ASP A 275 11.59 -21.35 1.41
CA ASP A 275 12.15 -22.48 2.18
C ASP A 275 11.24 -23.72 2.26
N ASP A 276 9.99 -23.59 1.81
CA ASP A 276 8.93 -24.59 1.88
C ASP A 276 8.65 -25.31 0.55
N HIS A 277 9.34 -24.98 -0.54
CA HIS A 277 9.25 -25.76 -1.79
C HIS A 277 10.21 -26.99 -1.75
N PRO A 278 9.71 -28.23 -1.95
CA PRO A 278 10.46 -29.46 -1.72
C PRO A 278 11.58 -29.78 -2.74
N HIS A 279 11.55 -29.26 -3.97
CA HIS A 279 12.45 -29.70 -5.05
C HIS A 279 13.72 -28.82 -5.27
N TYR A 280 14.06 -27.88 -4.37
CA TYR A 280 15.30 -27.10 -4.55
C TYR A 280 16.55 -27.98 -4.34
N PRO A 281 17.61 -27.89 -5.18
CA PRO A 281 18.82 -28.71 -5.03
C PRO A 281 19.55 -28.48 -3.70
N VAL A 282 19.61 -27.22 -3.26
CA VAL A 282 19.96 -26.83 -1.89
C VAL A 282 18.70 -26.24 -1.26
N LYS A 283 18.30 -26.72 -0.08
CA LYS A 283 17.19 -26.10 0.68
C LYS A 283 17.52 -24.63 0.97
N PRO A 284 16.67 -23.66 0.63
CA PRO A 284 16.94 -22.25 0.91
C PRO A 284 17.23 -22.03 2.42
N PRO A 285 18.36 -21.41 2.79
CA PRO A 285 18.79 -21.30 4.19
C PRO A 285 17.99 -20.28 5.00
N ARG A 286 17.10 -19.52 4.34
CA ARG A 286 16.23 -18.48 4.92
C ARG A 286 14.82 -18.57 4.32
N PRO A 287 13.76 -18.10 5.04
CA PRO A 287 12.36 -18.27 4.63
C PRO A 287 12.04 -17.80 3.21
N TYR A 288 12.69 -16.72 2.77
CA TYR A 288 12.68 -16.27 1.38
C TYR A 288 14.09 -15.91 0.96
N CYS A 289 14.59 -16.44 -0.15
CA CYS A 289 15.91 -16.15 -0.71
C CYS A 289 15.74 -15.70 -2.17
N VAL A 290 16.38 -14.61 -2.60
CA VAL A 290 16.40 -14.24 -4.02
C VAL A 290 17.41 -15.14 -4.74
N LEU A 291 17.00 -15.69 -5.89
CA LEU A 291 17.87 -16.48 -6.74
C LEU A 291 18.72 -15.54 -7.60
N ASP A 292 18.16 -15.06 -8.71
CA ASP A 292 18.76 -14.10 -9.64
C ASP A 292 17.68 -13.54 -10.58
N PHE A 293 18.07 -12.80 -11.63
CA PHE A 293 17.24 -12.54 -12.81
C PHE A 293 17.25 -13.73 -13.78
N PHE A 294 16.05 -14.06 -14.26
CA PHE A 294 15.80 -15.09 -15.26
C PHE A 294 15.10 -14.47 -16.48
N GLN A 295 15.22 -15.10 -17.64
CA GLN A 295 14.34 -14.89 -18.78
C GLN A 295 13.32 -16.04 -18.87
N VAL A 296 12.13 -15.77 -19.41
CA VAL A 296 11.25 -16.84 -19.89
C VAL A 296 11.72 -17.27 -21.28
N THR A 297 11.73 -18.58 -21.55
CA THR A 297 12.04 -19.13 -22.89
C THR A 297 10.91 -19.95 -23.51
N ASP A 298 10.10 -20.62 -22.68
CA ASP A 298 9.05 -21.53 -23.15
C ASP A 298 7.84 -21.48 -22.20
N ILE A 299 6.65 -21.43 -22.78
CA ILE A 299 5.36 -21.53 -22.08
C ILE A 299 4.47 -22.51 -22.85
N TRP A 300 4.05 -23.58 -22.19
CA TRP A 300 3.21 -24.63 -22.78
C TRP A 300 2.13 -25.09 -21.81
N ALA A 301 1.15 -25.81 -22.34
CA ALA A 301 0.13 -26.47 -21.55
C ALA A 301 0.49 -27.93 -21.31
N GLU A 302 0.18 -28.44 -20.12
CA GLU A 302 0.28 -29.85 -19.74
C GLU A 302 -1.06 -30.36 -19.19
N LYS A 303 -1.21 -31.68 -19.13
CA LYS A 303 -2.21 -32.35 -18.28
C LYS A 303 -1.52 -33.00 -17.07
N GLN A 304 -2.23 -33.05 -15.95
CA GLN A 304 -1.79 -33.78 -14.77
C GLN A 304 -2.99 -34.25 -13.94
N VAL A 305 -2.92 -35.47 -13.40
CA VAL A 305 -3.90 -36.01 -12.45
C VAL A 305 -3.66 -35.40 -11.06
N TYR A 306 -4.73 -35.01 -10.38
CA TYR A 306 -4.71 -34.56 -8.98
C TYR A 306 -5.78 -35.31 -8.19
N LEU A 307 -5.42 -35.86 -7.02
CA LEU A 307 -6.34 -36.40 -5.99
C LEU A 307 -7.49 -37.26 -6.54
N ASN A 308 -7.17 -38.26 -7.37
CA ASN A 308 -8.12 -39.22 -7.96
C ASN A 308 -9.26 -38.60 -8.78
N LYS A 309 -9.05 -37.41 -9.36
CA LYS A 309 -9.95 -36.72 -10.31
C LYS A 309 -9.36 -36.68 -11.72
N ASP A 310 -10.15 -36.23 -12.69
CA ASP A 310 -9.72 -36.06 -14.08
C ASP A 310 -8.47 -35.18 -14.23
N ALA A 311 -7.69 -35.46 -15.28
CA ALA A 311 -6.44 -34.76 -15.53
C ALA A 311 -6.66 -33.30 -15.96
N CYS A 312 -6.34 -32.35 -15.07
CA CYS A 312 -6.52 -30.91 -15.28
C CYS A 312 -5.41 -30.33 -16.17
N ARG A 313 -5.76 -29.39 -17.05
CA ARG A 313 -4.78 -28.59 -17.79
C ARG A 313 -4.07 -27.59 -16.88
N VAL A 314 -2.75 -27.53 -16.98
CA VAL A 314 -1.87 -26.59 -16.25
C VAL A 314 -0.96 -25.89 -17.23
N TRP A 315 -0.68 -24.61 -17.01
CA TRP A 315 0.33 -23.88 -17.77
C TRP A 315 1.70 -23.98 -17.08
N CYS A 316 2.72 -24.35 -17.86
CA CYS A 316 4.12 -24.34 -17.44
C CYS A 316 4.81 -23.05 -17.87
N VAL A 317 5.91 -22.76 -17.19
CA VAL A 317 6.92 -21.79 -17.63
C VAL A 317 8.31 -22.39 -17.43
N ARG A 318 9.18 -22.26 -18.44
CA ARG A 318 10.62 -22.52 -18.35
C ARG A 318 11.35 -21.18 -18.23
N LEU A 319 12.23 -21.13 -17.24
CA LEU A 319 13.00 -19.96 -16.84
C LEU A 319 14.48 -20.31 -16.96
N GLU A 320 15.27 -19.48 -17.65
CA GLU A 320 16.73 -19.57 -17.68
C GLU A 320 17.35 -18.42 -16.89
N LYS A 321 18.31 -18.71 -16.01
CA LYS A 321 19.12 -17.69 -15.34
C LYS A 321 19.89 -16.88 -16.38
N ILE A 322 19.92 -15.56 -16.25
CA ILE A 322 20.57 -14.69 -17.24
C ILE A 322 22.08 -14.61 -17.00
N ASP A 323 22.52 -14.42 -15.76
CA ASP A 323 23.95 -14.49 -15.42
C ASP A 323 24.41 -15.95 -15.29
N LEU A 324 24.89 -16.51 -16.40
CA LEU A 324 25.47 -17.85 -16.46
C LEU A 324 26.97 -17.86 -16.12
N HIS A 325 27.60 -16.70 -15.95
CA HIS A 325 29.03 -16.58 -15.64
C HIS A 325 29.29 -16.62 -14.13
N SER A 326 28.39 -16.04 -13.32
CA SER A 326 28.38 -16.24 -11.87
C SER A 326 27.79 -17.60 -11.50
N PRO A 327 28.38 -18.35 -10.55
CA PRO A 327 27.74 -19.55 -10.01
C PRO A 327 26.44 -19.18 -9.26
N SER A 328 25.61 -20.18 -9.01
CA SER A 328 24.33 -20.03 -8.30
C SER A 328 24.46 -20.58 -6.88
N TRP A 329 24.13 -19.79 -5.86
CA TRP A 329 24.30 -20.20 -4.44
C TRP A 329 23.44 -21.43 -4.05
N TRP A 330 22.40 -21.74 -4.83
CA TRP A 330 21.53 -22.90 -4.68
C TRP A 330 21.95 -24.13 -5.50
N ASP A 331 23.11 -24.07 -6.17
CA ASP A 331 23.67 -25.13 -7.01
C ASP A 331 24.86 -25.83 -6.32
N PRO A 332 24.74 -27.10 -5.90
CA PRO A 332 25.86 -27.86 -5.31
C PRO A 332 27.05 -28.06 -6.27
N SER A 333 26.82 -27.96 -7.58
CA SER A 333 27.86 -28.13 -8.61
C SER A 333 28.60 -26.83 -8.96
N MET A 334 28.09 -25.68 -8.52
CA MET A 334 28.63 -24.34 -8.84
C MET A 334 28.82 -24.12 -10.36
N THR A 335 27.91 -24.63 -11.19
CA THR A 335 28.08 -24.65 -12.65
C THR A 335 27.97 -23.25 -13.25
N THR A 336 29.05 -22.82 -13.90
CA THR A 336 29.13 -21.64 -14.76
C THR A 336 29.23 -22.06 -16.23
N LEU A 337 28.85 -21.17 -17.15
CA LEU A 337 29.02 -21.35 -18.59
C LEU A 337 29.63 -20.09 -19.21
N SER A 338 30.51 -20.28 -20.19
CA SER A 338 30.97 -19.21 -21.08
C SER A 338 29.93 -18.93 -22.17
N SER A 339 30.08 -17.81 -22.87
CA SER A 339 29.28 -17.48 -24.06
C SER A 339 29.42 -18.52 -25.18
N ASP A 340 30.58 -19.17 -25.26
CA ASP A 340 30.87 -20.20 -26.27
C ASP A 340 30.19 -21.52 -25.92
N ASP A 341 30.13 -21.89 -24.63
CA ASP A 341 29.36 -23.05 -24.16
C ASP A 341 27.87 -22.90 -24.49
N VAL A 342 27.31 -21.69 -24.31
CA VAL A 342 25.91 -21.38 -24.66
C VAL A 342 25.66 -21.55 -26.15
N GLN A 343 26.54 -21.03 -27.02
CA GLN A 343 26.41 -21.15 -28.47
C GLN A 343 26.56 -22.59 -28.98
N GLN A 344 27.28 -23.45 -28.26
CA GLN A 344 27.50 -24.85 -28.63
C GLN A 344 26.39 -25.79 -28.14
N ARG A 345 25.41 -25.33 -27.35
CA ARG A 345 24.35 -26.20 -26.82
C ARG A 345 23.30 -26.53 -27.88
N SER A 346 22.95 -27.81 -27.97
CA SER A 346 21.83 -28.28 -28.79
C SER A 346 20.48 -27.81 -28.23
N HIS A 347 19.71 -27.10 -29.04
CA HIS A 347 18.30 -26.79 -28.75
C HIS A 347 17.40 -28.03 -28.94
N SER A 348 16.26 -28.10 -28.27
CA SER A 348 15.25 -29.14 -28.56
C SER A 348 14.68 -28.97 -29.97
N GLU A 349 14.68 -30.05 -30.75
CA GLU A 349 14.03 -30.11 -32.07
C GLU A 349 12.55 -29.68 -31.96
N ALA A 350 12.02 -29.02 -32.99
CA ALA A 350 10.61 -28.66 -33.07
C ALA A 350 9.97 -29.20 -34.35
N GLN A 351 8.78 -29.80 -34.22
CA GLN A 351 8.03 -30.38 -35.34
C GLN A 351 6.64 -29.72 -35.43
N THR A 352 6.12 -29.62 -36.65
CA THR A 352 4.85 -28.95 -36.94
C THR A 352 3.67 -29.93 -36.89
N CYS A 353 2.65 -29.60 -36.09
CA CYS A 353 1.45 -30.43 -35.96
C CYS A 353 0.63 -30.46 -37.24
N ARG A 354 0.43 -31.66 -37.81
CA ARG A 354 -0.35 -31.89 -39.04
C ARG A 354 -1.82 -31.44 -38.96
N LEU A 355 -2.39 -31.30 -37.77
CA LEU A 355 -3.81 -30.94 -37.58
C LEU A 355 -4.08 -29.45 -37.32
N CYS A 356 -3.13 -28.72 -36.73
CA CYS A 356 -3.32 -27.29 -36.42
C CYS A 356 -2.21 -26.38 -36.97
N ALA A 357 -1.25 -26.91 -37.72
CA ALA A 357 -0.10 -26.20 -38.30
C ALA A 357 0.83 -25.46 -37.32
N GLU A 358 0.60 -25.57 -36.01
CA GLU A 358 1.47 -25.01 -34.97
C GLU A 358 2.75 -25.84 -34.79
N SER A 359 3.86 -25.17 -34.51
CA SER A 359 5.10 -25.84 -34.09
C SER A 359 5.04 -26.26 -32.62
N SER A 360 5.77 -27.32 -32.25
CA SER A 360 5.95 -27.76 -30.86
C SER A 360 7.32 -28.42 -30.68
N LYS A 361 8.04 -28.04 -29.62
CA LYS A 361 9.33 -28.65 -29.24
C LYS A 361 9.16 -30.10 -28.78
N VAL A 362 10.16 -30.93 -29.05
CA VAL A 362 10.36 -32.25 -28.43
C VAL A 362 10.84 -32.03 -26.99
N ILE A 363 9.86 -31.85 -26.08
CA ILE A 363 10.13 -31.62 -24.66
C ILE A 363 10.09 -32.90 -23.82
N TYR A 364 9.48 -34.00 -24.29
CA TYR A 364 9.31 -35.24 -23.51
C TYR A 364 10.17 -36.40 -24.03
N THR A 365 10.65 -37.23 -23.11
CA THR A 365 11.37 -38.48 -23.42
C THR A 365 10.49 -39.52 -24.13
N GLN A 366 9.17 -39.45 -23.93
CA GLN A 366 8.17 -40.27 -24.64
C GLN A 366 8.05 -39.95 -26.15
N GLY A 367 8.64 -38.85 -26.61
CA GLY A 367 8.65 -38.43 -28.01
C GLY A 367 7.96 -37.09 -28.26
N TRP A 368 7.73 -36.76 -29.54
CA TRP A 368 7.02 -35.55 -29.93
C TRP A 368 5.51 -35.64 -29.66
N THR A 369 4.91 -34.50 -29.32
CA THR A 369 3.46 -34.32 -29.27
C THR A 369 3.09 -32.85 -29.48
N CYS A 370 1.84 -32.58 -29.88
CA CYS A 370 1.34 -31.22 -30.03
C CYS A 370 1.11 -30.56 -28.65
N LEU A 371 1.72 -29.40 -28.43
CA LEU A 371 1.60 -28.62 -27.18
C LEU A 371 0.50 -27.54 -27.25
N ASN A 372 -0.13 -27.32 -28.41
CA ASN A 372 -1.28 -26.42 -28.53
C ASN A 372 -2.53 -27.04 -27.91
N HIS A 373 -2.92 -26.57 -26.72
CA HIS A 373 -4.10 -27.02 -25.97
C HIS A 373 -5.47 -26.87 -26.69
N LYS A 374 -5.53 -26.15 -27.82
CA LYS A 374 -6.74 -26.02 -28.66
C LYS A 374 -6.78 -27.05 -29.80
N CYS A 375 -5.70 -27.81 -30.01
CA CYS A 375 -5.62 -28.88 -30.99
C CYS A 375 -6.28 -30.17 -30.46
N SER A 376 -6.97 -30.91 -31.33
CA SER A 376 -7.48 -32.26 -31.01
C SER A 376 -6.37 -33.26 -30.66
N SER A 377 -5.17 -33.08 -31.23
CA SER A 377 -3.97 -33.89 -30.97
C SER A 377 -3.15 -33.40 -29.75
N PHE A 378 -3.69 -32.51 -28.91
CA PHE A 378 -2.99 -32.00 -27.73
C PHE A 378 -2.64 -33.13 -26.74
N LEU A 379 -1.35 -33.32 -26.49
CA LEU A 379 -0.81 -34.45 -25.71
C LEU A 379 -1.34 -35.81 -26.19
N GLN A 380 -1.35 -35.99 -27.51
CA GLN A 380 -1.52 -37.29 -28.16
C GLN A 380 -0.26 -37.62 -28.96
N THR A 381 0.10 -38.91 -29.00
CA THR A 381 1.22 -39.43 -29.80
C THR A 381 0.73 -40.69 -30.52
N GLU A 382 1.04 -40.82 -31.81
CA GLU A 382 0.48 -41.89 -32.66
C GLU A 382 0.84 -43.28 -32.11
N GLY A 383 -0.17 -44.03 -31.64
CA GLY A 383 -0.02 -45.38 -31.12
C GLY A 383 0.44 -45.51 -29.65
N ILE A 384 0.59 -44.41 -28.90
CA ILE A 384 1.04 -44.43 -27.50
C ILE A 384 -0.05 -43.84 -26.59
N ASP A 385 -0.51 -44.63 -25.62
CA ASP A 385 -1.30 -44.13 -24.49
C ASP A 385 -0.34 -43.50 -23.46
N MET A 386 -0.45 -42.19 -23.24
CA MET A 386 0.49 -41.44 -22.40
C MET A 386 -0.05 -41.31 -20.97
N ASP A 387 0.57 -42.01 -20.02
CA ASP A 387 0.40 -41.68 -18.60
C ASP A 387 0.94 -40.28 -18.31
N PHE A 388 0.01 -39.33 -18.13
CA PHE A 388 0.30 -37.94 -17.80
C PHE A 388 1.06 -37.75 -16.47
N ASN A 389 1.26 -38.81 -15.67
CA ASN A 389 2.08 -38.77 -14.45
C ASN A 389 3.53 -39.22 -14.71
N ALA A 390 3.76 -40.12 -15.66
CA ALA A 390 5.08 -40.66 -16.03
C ALA A 390 5.86 -39.81 -17.05
N LEU A 391 5.28 -38.73 -17.58
CA LEU A 391 5.98 -37.79 -18.47
C LEU A 391 7.26 -37.23 -17.83
N GLN A 392 8.37 -37.26 -18.58
CA GLN A 392 9.67 -36.73 -18.15
C GLN A 392 10.27 -35.85 -19.24
N TYR A 393 10.89 -34.73 -18.88
CA TYR A 393 11.50 -33.82 -19.85
C TYR A 393 12.78 -34.39 -20.46
N THR A 394 13.08 -34.05 -21.72
CA THR A 394 14.34 -34.46 -22.36
C THR A 394 15.54 -33.75 -21.74
N SER A 395 16.69 -34.43 -21.71
CA SER A 395 17.97 -33.81 -21.33
C SER A 395 18.31 -32.61 -22.23
N THR A 396 17.98 -32.69 -23.53
CA THR A 396 18.09 -31.56 -24.46
C THR A 396 17.30 -30.34 -23.99
N PHE A 397 16.02 -30.49 -23.64
CA PHE A 397 15.18 -29.36 -23.21
C PHE A 397 15.63 -28.75 -21.86
N ILE A 398 16.15 -29.57 -20.93
CA ILE A 398 16.72 -29.07 -19.67
C ILE A 398 18.07 -28.37 -19.92
N SER A 399 18.90 -28.93 -20.81
CA SER A 399 20.25 -28.42 -21.08
C SER A 399 20.32 -27.28 -22.09
N GLU A 400 19.28 -27.04 -22.89
CA GLU A 400 19.15 -25.89 -23.81
C GLU A 400 19.45 -24.56 -23.08
N ARG A 401 20.09 -23.62 -23.77
CA ARG A 401 20.39 -22.27 -23.27
C ARG A 401 20.14 -21.26 -24.37
N THR A 402 19.61 -20.09 -24.04
CA THR A 402 19.35 -19.01 -24.99
C THR A 402 20.14 -17.76 -24.60
N PRO A 403 20.95 -17.15 -25.49
CA PRO A 403 21.57 -15.86 -25.21
C PRO A 403 20.53 -14.78 -24.85
N PHE A 404 20.70 -14.13 -23.70
CA PHE A 404 19.89 -12.97 -23.32
C PHE A 404 20.49 -11.69 -23.93
N VAL A 405 19.63 -10.80 -24.40
CA VAL A 405 20.02 -9.48 -24.93
C VAL A 405 19.10 -8.41 -24.35
N GLY A 406 19.64 -7.59 -23.45
CA GLY A 406 18.91 -6.50 -22.82
C GLY A 406 19.66 -5.91 -21.61
N PRO A 407 19.21 -4.77 -21.07
CA PRO A 407 19.74 -4.23 -19.83
C PRO A 407 19.29 -5.06 -18.63
N LEU A 408 20.18 -5.30 -17.68
CA LEU A 408 19.85 -5.87 -16.36
C LEU A 408 19.83 -4.77 -15.29
N PRO A 409 18.75 -4.63 -14.51
CA PRO A 409 18.76 -3.79 -13.31
C PRO A 409 19.58 -4.47 -12.19
N SER A 410 20.02 -3.70 -11.19
CA SER A 410 20.69 -4.28 -10.02
C SER A 410 19.73 -5.17 -9.23
N LEU A 411 20.18 -6.38 -8.90
CA LEU A 411 19.42 -7.32 -8.04
C LEU A 411 19.31 -6.75 -6.61
N VAL A 412 20.37 -6.10 -6.12
CA VAL A 412 20.40 -5.39 -4.83
C VAL A 412 19.96 -3.94 -5.07
N PRO A 413 18.85 -3.47 -4.49
CA PRO A 413 18.47 -2.06 -4.57
C PRO A 413 19.52 -1.19 -3.84
N PRO A 414 19.88 -0.02 -4.37
CA PRO A 414 20.80 0.88 -3.68
C PRO A 414 20.18 1.38 -2.36
N LEU A 415 21.04 1.64 -1.37
CA LEU A 415 20.64 2.40 -0.19
C LEU A 415 20.35 3.86 -0.59
N PRO A 416 19.52 4.60 0.17
CA PRO A 416 19.39 6.05 0.01
C PRO A 416 20.76 6.73 0.09
N SER A 417 21.15 7.47 -0.94
CA SER A 417 22.44 8.17 -0.96
C SER A 417 22.43 9.38 -0.03
N GLU A 418 23.63 9.83 0.38
CA GLU A 418 23.78 11.05 1.16
C GLU A 418 23.20 12.27 0.42
N ASP A 419 23.42 12.39 -0.89
CA ASP A 419 22.82 13.46 -1.71
C ASP A 419 21.29 13.44 -1.68
N LEU A 420 20.67 12.25 -1.74
CA LEU A 420 19.21 12.10 -1.66
C LEU A 420 18.68 12.49 -0.28
N LEU A 421 19.37 12.06 0.79
CA LEU A 421 19.07 12.43 2.17
C LEU A 421 19.27 13.94 2.41
N ASN A 422 20.27 14.57 1.79
CA ASN A 422 20.61 15.99 1.93
C ASN A 422 19.68 16.91 1.12
N SER A 423 19.18 16.46 -0.03
CA SER A 423 18.26 17.22 -0.89
C SER A 423 16.77 17.08 -0.54
N SER A 424 16.37 15.99 0.11
CA SER A 424 14.97 15.71 0.49
C SER A 424 14.75 15.89 2.00
N HIS A 425 13.51 15.80 2.49
CA HIS A 425 13.17 16.03 3.90
C HIS A 425 13.12 14.76 4.76
N GLY A 426 13.00 13.57 4.18
CA GLY A 426 13.05 12.27 4.87
C GLY A 426 11.70 11.59 5.07
N SER A 427 10.63 12.10 4.47
CA SER A 427 9.26 11.55 4.57
C SER A 427 8.53 11.43 3.22
N GLU A 428 9.22 11.76 2.13
CA GLU A 428 8.86 11.45 0.76
C GLU A 428 8.80 9.93 0.52
N LYS A 429 8.05 9.53 -0.50
CA LYS A 429 7.74 8.15 -0.90
C LYS A 429 8.97 7.24 -1.03
N ILE A 430 10.12 7.82 -1.40
CA ILE A 430 11.40 7.10 -1.51
C ILE A 430 12.02 6.72 -0.17
N PHE A 431 11.70 7.40 0.94
CA PHE A 431 12.17 7.02 2.28
C PHE A 431 11.24 6.03 2.99
N ARG A 432 10.02 5.88 2.46
CA ARG A 432 9.00 4.99 2.99
C ARG A 432 9.28 3.51 2.72
N VAL A 433 10.14 3.20 1.75
CA VAL A 433 10.53 1.84 1.34
C VAL A 433 11.46 1.16 2.35
N GLY A 434 11.53 -0.17 2.29
CA GLY A 434 12.54 -0.94 3.03
C GLY A 434 13.91 -0.91 2.35
N ILE A 435 14.92 -1.49 3.01
CA ILE A 435 16.27 -1.65 2.44
C ILE A 435 16.69 -3.11 2.41
N VAL A 436 17.65 -3.46 1.54
CA VAL A 436 18.47 -4.65 1.73
C VAL A 436 19.64 -4.27 2.63
N CYS A 437 19.82 -4.96 3.74
CA CYS A 437 20.95 -4.72 4.64
C CYS A 437 22.29 -5.05 3.94
N PRO A 438 23.27 -4.15 3.89
CA PRO A 438 24.56 -4.43 3.24
C PRO A 438 25.33 -5.54 3.95
N ASP A 439 25.33 -5.55 5.28
CA ASP A 439 26.14 -6.49 6.10
C ASP A 439 25.69 -7.95 6.02
N CYS A 440 24.42 -8.21 5.69
CA CYS A 440 23.86 -9.57 5.75
C CYS A 440 22.80 -9.92 4.70
N GLY A 441 22.49 -9.04 3.74
CA GLY A 441 21.52 -9.30 2.66
C GLY A 441 20.04 -9.33 3.10
N CYS A 442 19.72 -9.08 4.37
CA CYS A 442 18.34 -9.15 4.84
C CYS A 442 17.50 -7.95 4.38
N CYS A 443 16.50 -8.19 3.52
CA CYS A 443 15.41 -7.26 3.25
C CYS A 443 14.71 -6.88 4.56
N SER A 444 14.68 -5.58 4.85
CA SER A 444 14.26 -5.03 6.13
C SER A 444 13.29 -3.87 5.91
N SER A 445 12.08 -3.97 6.46
CA SER A 445 11.06 -2.93 6.40
C SER A 445 11.53 -1.62 7.07
N ARG A 446 11.18 -0.45 6.52
CA ARG A 446 11.20 0.80 7.30
C ARG A 446 10.19 0.65 8.43
N ARG A 447 10.65 0.41 9.66
CA ARG A 447 9.81 0.15 10.86
C ARG A 447 9.80 1.32 11.83
N SER A 448 10.97 1.92 12.09
CA SER A 448 11.11 3.16 12.86
C SER A 448 10.88 4.38 11.97
N TRP A 449 10.27 5.42 12.53
CA TRP A 449 10.16 6.73 11.87
C TRP A 449 11.54 7.37 11.66
N ALA A 450 12.51 7.13 12.56
CA ALA A 450 13.83 7.76 12.54
C ALA A 450 14.95 6.92 11.89
N ALA A 451 14.74 5.62 11.59
CA ALA A 451 15.77 4.77 10.98
C ALA A 451 15.24 3.57 10.18
N TRP A 452 16.06 3.06 9.26
CA TRP A 452 15.99 1.64 8.87
C TRP A 452 16.83 0.85 9.86
N GLU A 453 16.22 -0.17 10.45
CA GLU A 453 16.83 -1.10 11.40
C GLU A 453 16.79 -2.48 10.73
N CYS A 454 17.93 -3.17 10.65
CA CYS A 454 17.96 -4.48 10.02
C CYS A 454 17.16 -5.51 10.84
N GLU A 455 16.39 -6.37 10.16
CA GLU A 455 15.61 -7.41 10.84
C GLU A 455 16.43 -8.60 11.33
N ASN A 456 17.76 -8.60 11.13
CA ASN A 456 18.64 -9.75 11.38
C ASN A 456 19.94 -9.46 12.13
N CYS A 457 20.49 -8.26 12.04
CA CYS A 457 21.74 -7.86 12.68
C CYS A 457 21.66 -6.39 13.10
N ASP A 458 22.67 -5.88 13.78
CA ASP A 458 22.64 -4.55 14.39
C ASP A 458 22.81 -3.38 13.40
N TYR A 459 22.88 -3.65 12.08
CA TYR A 459 22.94 -2.63 11.05
C TYR A 459 21.74 -1.67 11.15
N ARG A 460 22.06 -0.37 11.28
CA ARG A 460 21.07 0.71 11.40
C ARG A 460 21.50 1.90 10.53
N LEU A 461 20.68 2.23 9.54
CA LEU A 461 20.83 3.45 8.74
C LEU A 461 19.87 4.52 9.29
N PRO A 462 20.38 5.65 9.83
CA PRO A 462 19.53 6.78 10.21
C PRO A 462 18.74 7.30 9.00
N GLY A 463 17.49 7.69 9.21
CA GLY A 463 16.76 8.55 8.28
C GLY A 463 16.89 10.02 8.67
N ARG A 464 16.53 10.91 7.75
CA ARG A 464 16.57 12.36 8.02
C ARG A 464 15.42 12.78 8.95
N MET A 465 15.81 13.33 10.10
CA MET A 465 14.95 14.05 11.04
C MET A 465 15.32 15.53 10.98
N SER A 466 14.69 16.30 10.10
CA SER A 466 14.87 17.76 9.99
C SER A 466 13.52 18.46 9.98
N GLN A 467 13.51 19.76 10.34
CA GLN A 467 12.38 20.65 10.05
C GLN A 467 11.93 20.50 8.59
N TYR A 468 10.63 20.68 8.37
CA TYR A 468 9.99 20.66 7.06
C TYR A 468 9.86 22.11 6.56
N PRO A 469 10.21 22.45 5.30
CA PRO A 469 10.25 23.85 4.88
C PRO A 469 8.88 24.53 4.96
N LYS A 470 8.83 25.72 5.58
CA LYS A 470 7.58 26.48 5.70
C LYS A 470 7.01 26.88 4.34
N ASP A 471 7.87 27.17 3.36
CA ASP A 471 7.46 27.49 1.98
C ASP A 471 6.82 26.29 1.27
N LEU A 472 7.34 25.08 1.52
CA LEU A 472 6.77 23.84 0.98
C LEU A 472 5.41 23.54 1.62
N LEU A 473 5.31 23.68 2.95
CA LEU A 473 4.04 23.54 3.69
C LEU A 473 2.99 24.57 3.23
N GLY A 474 3.41 25.82 2.99
CA GLY A 474 2.56 26.88 2.44
C GLY A 474 2.10 26.59 1.01
N LYS A 475 2.97 26.01 0.18
CA LYS A 475 2.61 25.54 -1.17
C LYS A 475 1.61 24.39 -1.12
N GLU A 476 1.85 23.35 -0.32
CA GLU A 476 0.92 22.22 -0.10
C GLU A 476 -0.46 22.73 0.36
N ARG A 477 -0.49 23.71 1.27
CA ARG A 477 -1.71 24.38 1.74
C ARG A 477 -2.47 25.04 0.59
N LEU A 478 -1.80 25.88 -0.21
CA LEU A 478 -2.42 26.62 -1.31
C LEU A 478 -2.93 25.70 -2.43
N GLU A 479 -2.16 24.68 -2.81
CA GLU A 479 -2.57 23.70 -3.82
C GLU A 479 -3.80 22.91 -3.36
N PHE A 480 -3.87 22.55 -2.08
CA PHE A 480 -5.05 21.90 -1.47
C PHE A 480 -6.25 22.85 -1.33
N GLU A 481 -6.07 24.13 -1.01
CA GLU A 481 -7.15 25.14 -1.02
C GLU A 481 -7.77 25.30 -2.42
N MET A 482 -6.93 25.35 -3.46
CA MET A 482 -7.38 25.39 -4.85
C MET A 482 -8.12 24.10 -5.24
N ALA A 483 -7.64 22.93 -4.80
CA ALA A 483 -8.30 21.65 -5.03
C ALA A 483 -9.66 21.55 -4.31
N THR A 484 -9.72 21.85 -3.02
CA THR A 484 -10.95 21.81 -2.20
C THR A 484 -11.99 22.81 -2.65
N THR A 485 -11.60 23.99 -3.13
CA THR A 485 -12.50 24.96 -3.77
C THR A 485 -13.13 24.40 -5.06
N ARG A 486 -12.35 23.67 -5.87
CA ARG A 486 -12.88 22.97 -7.06
C ARG A 486 -13.83 21.83 -6.66
N MET A 487 -13.49 21.06 -5.61
CA MET A 487 -14.36 19.99 -5.09
C MET A 487 -15.69 20.53 -4.57
N ARG A 488 -15.69 21.59 -3.74
CA ARG A 488 -16.91 22.23 -3.23
C ARG A 488 -17.81 22.73 -4.35
N LYS A 489 -17.25 23.44 -5.34
CA LYS A 489 -17.99 23.88 -6.55
C LYS A 489 -18.62 22.71 -7.32
N ARG A 490 -17.86 21.64 -7.57
CA ARG A 490 -18.36 20.41 -8.23
C ARG A 490 -19.49 19.74 -7.45
N ASN A 491 -19.44 19.80 -6.12
CA ASN A 491 -20.41 19.17 -5.23
C ASN A 491 -21.61 20.09 -4.90
N GLY A 492 -21.71 21.29 -5.49
CA GLY A 492 -22.77 22.27 -5.23
C GLY A 492 -22.62 23.08 -3.94
N LEU A 493 -21.56 22.83 -3.16
CA LEU A 493 -21.33 23.36 -1.82
C LEU A 493 -20.64 24.73 -1.85
N VAL A 494 -21.18 25.68 -2.62
CA VAL A 494 -20.62 27.03 -2.77
C VAL A 494 -20.81 27.88 -1.51
N ASN A 495 -21.88 27.63 -0.76
CA ASN A 495 -22.24 28.36 0.45
C ASN A 495 -21.93 27.59 1.76
N GLU A 496 -21.37 26.37 1.67
CA GLU A 496 -20.94 25.60 2.84
C GLU A 496 -19.53 26.08 3.26
N PRO A 497 -19.34 26.58 4.50
CA PRO A 497 -18.12 27.27 4.88
C PRO A 497 -16.89 26.36 4.86
N VAL A 498 -17.06 25.08 5.20
CA VAL A 498 -15.95 24.14 5.43
C VAL A 498 -16.13 22.83 4.65
N ALA A 499 -17.31 22.22 4.65
CA ALA A 499 -17.46 20.84 4.18
C ALA A 499 -17.15 20.68 2.68
N LEU A 500 -16.30 19.70 2.35
CA LEU A 500 -16.10 19.25 0.96
C LEU A 500 -17.29 18.42 0.48
N ARG A 501 -18.02 17.81 1.42
CA ARG A 501 -19.24 17.03 1.22
C ARG A 501 -20.06 17.05 2.50
N ILE A 502 -21.37 17.26 2.38
CA ILE A 502 -22.34 17.11 3.46
C ILE A 502 -23.62 16.48 2.87
N ASP A 503 -24.20 15.50 3.55
CA ASP A 503 -25.53 14.96 3.25
C ASP A 503 -26.59 15.75 4.04
N SER A 504 -26.94 16.92 3.52
CA SER A 504 -27.88 17.86 4.17
C SER A 504 -29.30 17.33 4.36
N ALA A 505 -29.60 16.11 3.89
CA ALA A 505 -30.83 15.41 4.22
C ALA A 505 -30.83 14.83 5.65
N CYS A 506 -29.66 14.69 6.29
CA CYS A 506 -29.54 14.04 7.59
C CYS A 506 -28.47 14.64 8.54
N VAL A 507 -27.41 15.26 8.00
CA VAL A 507 -26.39 16.02 8.74
C VAL A 507 -26.75 17.51 8.72
N VAL A 508 -26.69 18.19 9.87
CA VAL A 508 -26.88 19.65 9.98
C VAL A 508 -25.60 20.34 10.46
N SER A 509 -25.34 21.55 9.97
CA SER A 509 -24.13 22.34 10.24
C SER A 509 -24.43 23.70 10.88
N ARG A 510 -23.50 24.22 11.69
CA ARG A 510 -23.43 25.63 12.09
C ARG A 510 -21.98 26.09 12.20
N THR A 511 -21.72 27.37 11.95
CA THR A 511 -20.46 28.05 12.33
C THR A 511 -20.73 28.88 13.57
N LEU A 512 -19.77 28.93 14.49
CA LEU A 512 -19.83 29.69 15.73
C LEU A 512 -18.46 30.27 16.09
N ASP A 513 -18.48 31.44 16.72
CA ASP A 513 -17.36 31.91 17.54
C ASP A 513 -17.38 31.12 18.86
N VAL A 514 -16.21 30.70 19.32
CA VAL A 514 -16.02 29.88 20.52
C VAL A 514 -15.16 30.56 21.59
N GLY A 515 -14.74 31.80 21.35
CA GLY A 515 -13.62 32.41 22.06
C GLY A 515 -12.27 31.96 21.47
N GLY A 516 -11.20 32.67 21.84
CA GLY A 516 -9.89 32.50 21.25
C GLY A 516 -9.73 33.15 19.87
N LYS A 517 -8.75 32.67 19.09
CA LYS A 517 -8.52 33.12 17.70
C LYS A 517 -8.98 32.06 16.68
N TYR A 518 -9.80 31.08 17.08
CA TYR A 518 -10.29 29.99 16.22
C TYR A 518 -11.67 30.28 15.62
N THR A 519 -11.88 29.94 14.35
CA THR A 519 -13.23 29.82 13.77
C THR A 519 -13.69 28.37 13.93
N ALA A 520 -14.85 28.13 14.55
CA ALA A 520 -15.37 26.78 14.73
C ALA A 520 -16.60 26.48 13.85
N THR A 521 -16.63 25.28 13.26
CA THR A 521 -17.79 24.75 12.53
C THR A 521 -18.15 23.38 13.08
N GLN A 522 -19.42 23.21 13.44
CA GLN A 522 -19.96 22.07 14.17
C GLN A 522 -21.05 21.39 13.35
N TYR A 523 -20.99 20.06 13.29
CA TYR A 523 -21.88 19.18 12.52
C TYR A 523 -22.55 18.18 13.45
N LEU A 524 -23.89 18.07 13.45
CA LEU A 524 -24.61 17.02 14.18
C LEU A 524 -24.89 15.83 13.24
N LEU A 525 -24.59 14.62 13.72
CA LEU A 525 -24.77 13.37 12.97
C LEU A 525 -26.02 12.61 13.47
N PRO A 526 -26.82 12.04 12.57
CA PRO A 526 -28.03 11.29 12.91
C PRO A 526 -27.75 9.85 13.40
N GLY A 527 -28.68 9.30 14.16
CA GLY A 527 -28.80 7.88 14.50
C GLY A 527 -29.79 7.15 13.58
N GLU A 528 -30.08 5.90 13.92
CA GLU A 528 -31.03 5.06 13.17
C GLU A 528 -32.47 5.60 13.23
N ASN A 529 -32.83 6.34 14.29
CA ASN A 529 -34.16 6.93 14.46
C ASN A 529 -34.24 8.39 13.96
N ASP A 530 -33.17 8.92 13.35
CA ASP A 530 -32.96 10.34 12.98
C ASP A 530 -32.73 11.29 14.17
N ASP A 531 -32.66 10.75 15.38
CA ASP A 531 -32.11 11.37 16.58
C ASP A 531 -30.66 11.82 16.37
N LYS A 532 -30.17 12.87 17.06
CA LYS A 532 -28.78 13.34 16.88
C LYS A 532 -27.86 12.73 17.92
N VAL A 533 -26.97 11.84 17.48
CA VAL A 533 -26.20 10.91 18.32
C VAL A 533 -24.82 11.43 18.76
N GLY A 534 -24.47 12.63 18.29
CA GLY A 534 -23.24 13.34 18.64
C GLY A 534 -22.92 14.46 17.66
N SER A 535 -21.80 15.14 17.90
CA SER A 535 -21.25 16.20 17.04
C SER A 535 -19.84 15.90 16.55
N VAL A 536 -19.52 16.36 15.33
CA VAL A 536 -18.14 16.60 14.87
C VAL A 536 -17.92 18.12 14.81
N THR A 537 -16.98 18.63 15.61
CA THR A 537 -16.56 20.05 15.57
C THR A 537 -15.17 20.15 14.97
N VAL A 538 -14.98 21.07 14.03
CA VAL A 538 -13.65 21.52 13.59
C VAL A 538 -13.40 22.92 14.14
N LEU A 539 -12.24 23.16 14.72
CA LEU A 539 -11.76 24.48 15.11
C LEU A 539 -10.55 24.81 14.23
N HIS A 540 -10.70 25.78 13.34
CA HIS A 540 -9.69 26.11 12.35
C HIS A 540 -8.65 27.08 12.89
N ALA A 541 -7.37 26.72 12.72
CA ALA A 541 -6.26 27.56 13.14
C ALA A 541 -5.92 28.63 12.08
N ASN A 542 -5.47 29.79 12.56
CA ASN A 542 -4.85 30.83 11.75
C ASN A 542 -3.38 31.03 12.18
N GLU A 543 -2.67 31.90 11.47
CA GLU A 543 -1.24 32.13 11.72
C GLU A 543 -0.95 32.56 13.17
N ALA A 544 -1.83 33.34 13.79
CA ALA A 544 -1.68 33.81 15.17
C ALA A 544 -1.94 32.74 16.25
N ILE A 545 -2.57 31.62 15.88
CA ILE A 545 -2.61 30.37 16.66
C ILE A 545 -1.33 29.56 16.37
N CYS A 546 -1.00 29.35 15.10
CA CYS A 546 0.08 28.47 14.66
C CYS A 546 1.47 28.92 15.16
N SER A 547 1.72 30.23 15.14
CA SER A 547 2.94 30.89 15.61
C SER A 547 2.92 31.29 17.10
N GLY A 548 1.81 31.05 17.80
CA GLY A 548 1.68 31.30 19.23
C GLY A 548 2.64 30.47 20.09
N ARG A 549 2.81 30.88 21.34
CA ARG A 549 3.64 30.17 22.33
C ARG A 549 3.11 28.76 22.58
N ASN A 550 3.99 27.74 22.60
CA ASN A 550 3.57 26.33 22.60
C ASN A 550 2.67 25.96 21.40
N GLY A 551 2.82 26.67 20.27
CA GLY A 551 1.91 26.63 19.13
C GLY A 551 2.10 25.42 18.20
N PRO A 552 1.13 25.15 17.31
CA PRO A 552 1.23 24.12 16.27
C PRO A 552 2.56 24.10 15.50
N HIS A 553 3.18 25.25 15.17
CA HIS A 553 4.50 25.26 14.53
C HIS A 553 5.59 24.63 15.41
N GLU A 554 5.66 25.03 16.67
CA GLU A 554 6.66 24.55 17.64
C GLU A 554 6.48 23.04 17.89
N ILE A 555 5.24 22.59 18.08
CA ILE A 555 4.90 21.16 18.23
C ILE A 555 5.29 20.37 16.96
N PHE A 556 5.05 20.91 15.76
CA PHE A 556 5.39 20.25 14.51
C PHE A 556 6.90 20.19 14.24
N ASP A 557 7.64 21.26 14.56
CA ASP A 557 9.10 21.29 14.42
C ASP A 557 9.79 20.33 15.41
N GLU A 558 9.29 20.20 16.64
CA GLU A 558 9.73 19.16 17.58
C GLU A 558 9.51 17.75 16.98
N LEU A 559 8.31 17.44 16.49
CA LEU A 559 7.99 16.13 15.90
C LEU A 559 8.77 15.84 14.60
N CYS A 560 9.18 16.88 13.86
CA CYS A 560 10.04 16.75 12.69
C CYS A 560 11.51 16.45 13.02
N THR A 561 11.97 16.80 14.23
CA THR A 561 13.40 16.79 14.60
C THR A 561 13.75 15.79 15.71
N GLN A 562 12.78 15.36 16.52
CA GLN A 562 13.00 14.46 17.66
C GLN A 562 12.41 13.06 17.40
N ASP A 563 13.17 12.01 17.70
CA ASP A 563 12.64 10.64 17.67
C ASP A 563 11.81 10.35 18.91
N ILE A 564 10.50 10.61 18.83
CA ILE A 564 9.53 10.29 19.88
C ILE A 564 9.19 8.78 19.95
N GLY A 565 9.88 7.92 19.18
CA GLY A 565 9.65 6.48 19.16
C GLY A 565 8.49 6.02 18.27
N LEU A 566 8.13 6.79 17.24
CA LEU A 566 7.11 6.44 16.25
C LEU A 566 7.52 5.18 15.47
N ARG A 567 6.69 4.14 15.51
CA ARG A 567 6.94 2.84 14.84
C ARG A 567 5.70 2.35 14.12
N ARG A 568 5.86 1.71 12.94
CA ARG A 568 4.78 0.91 12.33
C ARG A 568 4.49 -0.31 13.20
N ASN A 569 3.28 -0.87 13.11
CA ASN A 569 2.86 -2.04 13.89
C ASN A 569 2.22 -3.11 12.96
N PRO A 570 2.22 -4.40 13.35
CA PRO A 570 1.68 -5.48 12.51
C PRO A 570 0.15 -5.56 12.60
N VAL A 571 -0.53 -5.25 11.50
CA VAL A 571 -2.01 -5.25 11.36
C VAL A 571 -2.60 -6.66 11.36
N THR A 572 -1.91 -7.62 10.73
CA THR A 572 -2.37 -9.02 10.71
C THR A 572 -1.21 -9.99 10.88
N ARG A 573 -1.49 -11.11 11.56
CA ARG A 573 -0.59 -12.27 11.71
C ARG A 573 0.83 -11.86 12.19
N ASN A 574 0.88 -11.11 13.29
CA ASN A 574 2.12 -10.70 13.96
C ASN A 574 3.10 -11.89 14.08
N GLY A 575 4.35 -11.67 13.68
CA GLY A 575 5.43 -12.67 13.67
C GLY A 575 5.48 -13.59 12.44
N ALA A 576 4.36 -13.81 11.74
CA ALA A 576 4.23 -14.86 10.73
C ALA A 576 4.91 -14.54 9.37
N LYS A 577 5.14 -15.57 8.54
CA LYS A 577 5.71 -15.41 7.18
C LYS A 577 4.91 -14.44 6.29
N THR A 578 3.60 -14.30 6.51
CA THR A 578 2.67 -13.40 5.79
C THR A 578 2.12 -12.27 6.66
N GLU A 579 2.89 -11.81 7.65
CA GLU A 579 2.58 -10.62 8.45
C GLU A 579 2.40 -9.38 7.53
N VAL A 580 1.45 -8.50 7.87
CA VAL A 580 1.21 -7.22 7.16
C VAL A 580 1.29 -6.07 8.16
N TRP A 581 1.93 -4.97 7.79
CA TRP A 581 2.24 -3.82 8.67
C TRP A 581 1.44 -2.57 8.30
N THR A 582 1.23 -1.67 9.27
CA THR A 582 0.57 -0.36 9.06
C THR A 582 1.25 0.47 7.99
N ARG A 583 0.48 1.39 7.39
CA ARG A 583 1.02 2.47 6.54
C ARG A 583 1.63 3.56 7.40
N HIS A 584 0.82 4.26 8.19
CA HIS A 584 1.30 5.19 9.22
C HIS A 584 2.25 4.53 10.24
N PHE A 585 3.05 5.37 10.89
CA PHE A 585 3.80 5.07 12.11
C PHE A 585 2.97 5.53 13.31
N ALA A 586 3.07 4.86 14.45
CA ALA A 586 2.28 5.15 15.65
C ALA A 586 3.13 5.08 16.93
N LYS A 587 2.73 5.84 17.94
CA LYS A 587 3.23 5.76 19.32
C LYS A 587 2.12 6.17 20.28
N ASN A 588 1.88 5.35 21.30
CA ASN A 588 0.88 5.66 22.33
C ASN A 588 1.52 6.26 23.59
N TRP A 589 0.81 7.20 24.20
CA TRP A 589 1.12 7.85 25.46
C TRP A 589 -0.09 7.79 26.38
N GLY A 590 0.15 7.73 27.69
CA GLY A 590 -0.91 7.62 28.67
C GLY A 590 -1.40 6.19 28.86
N ALA A 591 -2.70 6.05 29.12
CA ALA A 591 -3.37 4.77 29.32
C ALA A 591 -3.15 3.80 28.14
N PRO A 592 -2.99 2.49 28.39
CA PRO A 592 -2.87 1.50 27.34
C PRO A 592 -4.22 1.33 26.63
N TYR A 593 -4.25 1.59 25.33
CA TYR A 593 -5.45 1.43 24.51
C TYR A 593 -5.27 0.34 23.45
N LYS A 594 -6.33 -0.45 23.22
CA LYS A 594 -6.32 -1.66 22.38
C LYS A 594 -7.06 -1.40 21.07
N PHE A 595 -6.46 -0.55 20.23
CA PHE A 595 -6.87 -0.36 18.84
C PHE A 595 -6.90 -1.69 18.07
N ALA A 596 -7.40 -1.65 16.83
CA ALA A 596 -7.22 -2.70 15.82
C ALA A 596 -5.76 -3.18 15.62
N VAL A 597 -4.76 -2.43 16.10
CA VAL A 597 -3.37 -2.88 16.25
C VAL A 597 -2.81 -2.47 17.62
N THR A 598 -2.21 -3.39 18.37
CA THR A 598 -1.60 -3.07 19.67
C THR A 598 -0.40 -2.14 19.52
N VAL A 599 -0.40 -1.00 20.21
CA VAL A 599 0.70 -0.03 20.27
C VAL A 599 1.23 0.07 21.70
N GLN A 600 2.55 0.03 21.89
CA GLN A 600 3.15 0.08 23.24
C GLN A 600 3.03 1.49 23.86
N SER A 601 2.30 1.61 24.97
CA SER A 601 2.11 2.89 25.68
C SER A 601 3.23 3.22 26.68
N LYS A 602 3.80 4.42 26.55
CA LYS A 602 4.60 5.10 27.59
C LYS A 602 3.68 5.94 28.48
N ALA A 603 4.09 6.27 29.69
CA ALA A 603 3.35 7.18 30.57
C ALA A 603 3.49 8.65 30.13
N PHE A 604 2.64 9.55 30.66
CA PHE A 604 2.70 10.97 30.32
C PHE A 604 3.82 11.76 31.02
N ASP A 605 4.40 11.24 32.11
CA ASP A 605 5.64 11.75 32.70
C ASP A 605 6.87 11.45 31.82
N GLU A 606 6.82 10.38 31.03
CA GLU A 606 7.81 10.08 29.98
C GLU A 606 7.60 10.85 28.67
N ALA A 607 6.55 11.68 28.55
CA ALA A 607 6.15 12.30 27.28
C ALA A 607 6.94 13.58 26.96
N PRO A 608 7.39 13.78 25.71
CA PRO A 608 8.13 14.98 25.33
C PRO A 608 7.20 16.23 25.27
N PRO A 609 7.75 17.45 25.32
CA PRO A 609 6.98 18.68 25.44
C PRO A 609 5.87 18.84 24.40
N SER A 610 6.14 18.60 23.12
CA SER A 610 5.17 18.54 22.01
C SER A 610 3.90 17.74 22.33
N ILE A 611 4.02 16.60 23.00
CA ILE A 611 2.89 15.74 23.37
C ILE A 611 2.08 16.38 24.50
N LEU A 612 2.73 16.92 25.54
CA LEU A 612 2.05 17.62 26.63
C LEU A 612 1.37 18.91 26.15
N LYS A 613 2.06 19.73 25.34
CA LYS A 613 1.52 20.94 24.69
C LYS A 613 0.27 20.62 23.87
N ALA A 614 0.28 19.52 23.13
CA ALA A 614 -0.88 19.05 22.37
C ALA A 614 -2.04 18.66 23.31
N ILE A 615 -1.80 17.87 24.36
CA ILE A 615 -2.85 17.43 25.31
C ILE A 615 -3.59 18.63 25.89
N HIS A 616 -2.90 19.68 26.35
CA HIS A 616 -3.58 20.86 26.92
C HIS A 616 -4.42 21.62 25.88
N ARG A 617 -3.92 21.77 24.64
CA ARG A 617 -4.73 22.29 23.52
C ARG A 617 -5.96 21.40 23.23
N MET A 618 -5.82 20.07 23.34
CA MET A 618 -6.96 19.14 23.19
C MET A 618 -7.96 19.24 24.34
N LEU A 619 -7.51 19.32 25.59
CA LEU A 619 -8.36 19.43 26.78
C LEU A 619 -9.28 20.66 26.70
N TRP A 620 -8.78 21.79 26.20
CA TRP A 620 -9.61 22.95 25.88
C TRP A 620 -10.61 22.64 24.76
N ALA A 621 -10.12 22.15 23.61
CA ALA A 621 -10.96 21.87 22.44
C ALA A 621 -12.11 20.90 22.76
N GLY A 622 -11.83 19.85 23.52
CA GLY A 622 -12.80 18.85 23.97
C GLY A 622 -13.90 19.45 24.86
N LYS A 623 -13.53 20.26 25.86
CA LYS A 623 -14.48 21.00 26.71
C LYS A 623 -15.35 21.95 25.89
N THR A 624 -14.74 22.73 25.00
CA THR A 624 -15.41 23.75 24.18
C THR A 624 -16.38 23.10 23.17
N ALA A 625 -15.97 22.02 22.49
CA ALA A 625 -16.84 21.29 21.57
C ALA A 625 -17.98 20.56 22.29
N ALA A 626 -17.72 19.94 23.44
CA ALA A 626 -18.75 19.26 24.25
C ALA A 626 -19.81 20.23 24.76
N ARG A 627 -19.37 21.36 25.36
CA ARG A 627 -20.24 22.44 25.84
C ARG A 627 -21.15 22.96 24.72
N THR A 628 -20.55 23.34 23.59
CA THR A 628 -21.30 23.91 22.46
C THR A 628 -22.24 22.91 21.80
N ALA A 629 -21.88 21.62 21.74
CA ALA A 629 -22.79 20.57 21.27
C ALA A 629 -24.01 20.41 22.18
N LYS A 630 -23.81 20.39 23.51
CA LYS A 630 -24.89 20.34 24.51
C LYS A 630 -25.82 21.56 24.41
N GLU A 631 -25.25 22.75 24.25
CA GLU A 631 -26.02 23.99 24.00
C GLU A 631 -26.89 23.85 22.76
N TRP A 632 -26.34 23.40 21.63
CA TRP A 632 -27.07 23.27 20.37
C TRP A 632 -28.20 22.23 20.40
N LEU A 633 -27.95 21.07 21.01
CA LEU A 633 -28.97 20.04 21.18
C LEU A 633 -30.12 20.57 22.07
N SER A 634 -29.79 21.31 23.12
CA SER A 634 -30.77 21.95 24.01
C SER A 634 -31.61 23.01 23.29
N GLU A 635 -30.99 23.87 22.46
CA GLU A 635 -31.68 24.85 21.59
C GLU A 635 -32.69 24.19 20.64
N ARG A 636 -32.40 22.94 20.22
CA ARG A 636 -33.21 22.16 19.27
C ARG A 636 -34.28 21.29 19.95
N GLY A 637 -34.30 21.22 21.28
CA GLY A 637 -35.14 20.28 22.03
C GLY A 637 -34.70 18.81 21.91
N GLU A 638 -33.49 18.57 21.42
CA GLU A 638 -32.88 17.24 21.27
C GLU A 638 -32.17 16.86 22.58
N GLN A 639 -32.31 15.61 23.04
CA GLN A 639 -31.59 15.17 24.23
C GLN A 639 -30.09 15.09 23.93
N ASN A 640 -29.25 15.64 24.80
CA ASN A 640 -27.80 15.43 24.73
C ASN A 640 -27.46 13.99 25.17
N PRO A 641 -26.94 13.11 24.29
CA PRO A 641 -26.63 11.73 24.64
C PRO A 641 -25.28 11.57 25.40
N VAL A 642 -24.69 12.67 25.91
CA VAL A 642 -23.28 12.71 26.28
C VAL A 642 -22.98 13.35 27.66
N PRO A 643 -22.27 12.65 28.57
CA PRO A 643 -21.79 13.23 29.83
C PRO A 643 -20.62 14.21 29.66
N GLU A 644 -20.60 15.26 30.51
CA GLU A 644 -19.55 16.29 30.52
C GLU A 644 -18.20 15.81 31.11
N GLY A 645 -18.20 14.79 31.97
CA GLY A 645 -17.02 14.39 32.74
C GLY A 645 -15.86 13.83 31.91
N ASN A 646 -16.14 13.23 30.75
CA ASN A 646 -15.17 12.44 29.99
C ASN A 646 -14.48 13.28 28.90
N VAL A 647 -14.08 14.50 29.27
CA VAL A 647 -13.23 15.41 28.46
C VAL A 647 -11.84 15.62 29.07
N VAL A 648 -11.56 15.01 30.23
CA VAL A 648 -10.20 14.90 30.78
C VAL A 648 -9.56 13.67 30.16
N PHE A 649 -8.80 13.87 29.09
CA PHE A 649 -8.13 12.79 28.37
C PHE A 649 -7.06 12.10 29.22
N ASN A 650 -6.92 10.78 29.05
CA ASN A 650 -5.89 9.97 29.70
C ASN A 650 -5.07 9.13 28.71
N GLU A 651 -5.35 9.21 27.40
CA GLU A 651 -4.56 8.66 26.30
C GLU A 651 -4.24 9.76 25.27
N LEU A 652 -3.08 9.63 24.61
CA LEU A 652 -2.80 10.28 23.33
C LEU A 652 -2.09 9.29 22.40
N LEU A 653 -2.72 9.00 21.26
CA LEU A 653 -2.10 8.32 20.12
C LEU A 653 -1.42 9.35 19.19
N SER A 654 -0.10 9.27 19.08
CA SER A 654 0.68 9.97 18.07
C SER A 654 0.75 9.15 16.79
N LEU A 655 0.37 9.74 15.65
CA LEU A 655 0.47 9.15 14.32
C LEU A 655 1.38 10.00 13.43
N GLY A 656 2.34 9.35 12.76
CA GLY A 656 3.20 9.95 11.73
C GLY A 656 2.88 9.38 10.35
N TYR A 657 2.73 10.26 9.37
CA TYR A 657 2.40 9.94 7.97
C TYR A 657 3.51 10.46 7.06
N MET A 658 4.05 9.57 6.24
CA MET A 658 4.88 9.90 5.08
C MET A 658 3.98 10.10 3.84
N GLU A 659 4.57 10.49 2.72
CA GLU A 659 3.89 10.55 1.42
C GLU A 659 3.19 9.21 1.09
N ASP A 660 1.99 9.28 0.48
CA ASP A 660 1.06 8.16 0.24
C ASP A 660 0.57 7.38 1.49
N ASP A 661 0.98 7.70 2.72
CA ASP A 661 0.43 7.05 3.92
C ASP A 661 -0.93 7.61 4.32
N ARG A 662 -1.88 6.71 4.59
CA ARG A 662 -3.29 7.01 4.88
C ARG A 662 -3.91 5.95 5.77
N ILE A 663 -5.08 6.26 6.33
CA ILE A 663 -5.89 5.31 7.11
C ILE A 663 -7.26 5.20 6.43
N SER A 664 -7.64 3.98 6.06
CA SER A 664 -8.94 3.63 5.47
C SER A 664 -10.08 3.78 6.48
N TYR A 665 -11.29 3.39 6.09
CA TYR A 665 -12.43 3.37 7.01
C TYR A 665 -12.16 2.46 8.21
N HIS A 666 -12.34 3.04 9.40
CA HIS A 666 -12.22 2.43 10.72
C HIS A 666 -13.10 3.20 11.70
N ASP A 667 -13.26 2.69 12.91
CA ASP A 667 -14.04 3.35 13.96
C ASP A 667 -13.33 3.32 15.32
N ASP A 668 -13.80 4.18 16.21
CA ASP A 668 -13.39 4.31 17.62
C ASP A 668 -14.44 3.64 18.54
N GLY A 669 -15.11 2.58 18.08
CA GLY A 669 -16.29 1.98 18.73
C GLY A 669 -15.99 1.05 19.91
N GLU A 670 -14.75 0.97 20.40
CA GLU A 670 -14.36 0.11 21.51
C GLU A 670 -15.14 0.40 22.80
N LYS A 671 -15.42 -0.65 23.59
CA LYS A 671 -16.25 -0.54 24.81
C LYS A 671 -15.60 0.28 25.92
N GLU A 672 -14.27 0.37 25.91
CA GLU A 672 -13.46 1.12 26.86
C GLU A 672 -13.45 2.64 26.60
N LEU A 673 -13.99 3.09 25.45
CA LEU A 673 -13.83 4.47 25.02
C LEU A 673 -14.89 5.42 25.59
N GLY A 674 -14.44 6.57 26.09
CA GLY A 674 -15.27 7.70 26.43
C GLY A 674 -15.94 8.36 25.21
N PRO A 675 -16.96 9.20 25.42
CA PRO A 675 -17.67 9.86 24.33
C PRO A 675 -16.83 10.81 23.47
N THR A 676 -15.70 11.33 23.99
CA THR A 676 -14.94 12.40 23.33
C THR A 676 -13.62 11.84 22.77
N VAL A 677 -13.44 11.98 21.46
CA VAL A 677 -12.17 11.79 20.76
C VAL A 677 -11.79 13.14 20.15
N ALA A 678 -10.55 13.59 20.34
CA ALA A 678 -10.10 14.87 19.80
C ALA A 678 -8.75 14.73 19.10
N THR A 679 -8.56 15.32 17.93
CA THR A 679 -7.31 15.23 17.14
C THR A 679 -6.78 16.60 16.74
N LEU A 680 -5.49 16.85 17.01
CA LEU A 680 -4.73 17.96 16.41
C LEU A 680 -4.05 17.49 15.12
N SER A 681 -4.21 18.26 14.05
CA SER A 681 -3.61 18.02 12.73
C SER A 681 -2.38 18.90 12.51
N LEU A 682 -1.24 18.32 12.16
CA LEU A 682 0.05 19.05 12.02
C LEU A 682 0.77 18.67 10.72
N GLY A 683 1.38 19.63 10.05
CA GLY A 683 2.00 19.43 8.73
C GLY A 683 0.98 19.49 7.60
N CYS A 684 1.19 18.69 6.55
CA CYS A 684 0.47 18.79 5.30
C CYS A 684 -1.05 18.60 5.46
N PRO A 685 -1.87 19.16 4.56
CA PRO A 685 -3.32 19.05 4.64
C PRO A 685 -3.82 17.61 4.50
N ALA A 686 -5.05 17.36 4.97
CA ALA A 686 -5.72 16.07 4.81
C ALA A 686 -7.22 16.23 4.57
N ILE A 687 -7.84 15.17 4.03
CA ILE A 687 -9.30 15.01 4.04
C ILE A 687 -9.67 13.97 5.10
N MET A 688 -10.58 14.32 6.01
CA MET A 688 -11.24 13.37 6.90
C MET A 688 -12.68 13.16 6.42
N SER A 689 -13.09 11.91 6.20
CA SER A 689 -14.46 11.59 5.74
C SER A 689 -15.14 10.58 6.65
N PHE A 690 -16.45 10.76 6.83
CA PHE A 690 -17.35 9.93 7.62
C PHE A 690 -18.40 9.23 6.75
N ARG A 691 -18.74 7.98 7.07
CA ARG A 691 -19.87 7.23 6.50
C ARG A 691 -20.57 6.41 7.58
N PRO A 692 -21.90 6.18 7.52
CA PRO A 692 -22.53 5.18 8.35
C PRO A 692 -21.91 3.80 8.15
N LYS A 693 -21.79 3.01 9.22
CA LYS A 693 -21.37 1.60 9.12
C LYS A 693 -22.41 0.82 8.33
N LYS A 694 -21.97 -0.19 7.58
CA LYS A 694 -22.82 -1.08 6.75
C LYS A 694 -24.08 -1.65 7.45
N LYS A 695 -24.07 -1.76 8.78
CA LYS A 695 -25.20 -2.28 9.58
C LYS A 695 -26.02 -1.20 10.30
N ALA A 696 -25.57 0.05 10.32
CA ALA A 696 -26.30 1.16 10.94
C ALA A 696 -27.38 1.63 9.95
N ASN A 697 -28.65 1.50 10.30
CA ASN A 697 -29.82 1.72 9.43
C ASN A 697 -30.14 3.21 9.26
N ILE A 698 -29.11 4.03 9.09
CA ILE A 698 -29.19 5.49 9.03
C ILE A 698 -29.80 5.93 7.70
N LYS A 699 -30.70 6.92 7.77
CA LYS A 699 -31.36 7.53 6.61
C LYS A 699 -30.41 8.54 5.98
N THR A 700 -30.02 8.29 4.74
CA THR A 700 -29.13 9.13 3.92
C THR A 700 -29.79 9.43 2.58
N SER A 701 -29.40 10.52 1.91
CA SER A 701 -29.98 10.88 0.59
C SER A 701 -29.66 9.87 -0.52
N ALA A 702 -28.60 9.07 -0.34
CA ALA A 702 -28.31 7.90 -1.15
C ALA A 702 -28.23 6.64 -0.27
N PRO A 703 -28.99 5.57 -0.57
CA PRO A 703 -28.88 4.30 0.14
C PRO A 703 -27.53 3.60 -0.16
N PRO A 704 -27.17 2.55 0.60
CA PRO A 704 -25.98 1.72 0.33
C PRO A 704 -25.91 1.16 -1.09
N LYS A 705 -24.71 0.98 -1.63
CA LYS A 705 -24.48 0.58 -3.03
C LYS A 705 -23.39 -0.49 -3.19
N GLY A 706 -23.40 -1.13 -4.35
CA GLY A 706 -22.45 -2.17 -4.73
C GLY A 706 -22.71 -3.53 -4.07
N PRO A 707 -21.98 -4.58 -4.47
CA PRO A 707 -22.12 -5.92 -3.89
C PRO A 707 -21.66 -5.97 -2.42
N THR A 708 -20.81 -5.03 -2.00
CA THR A 708 -20.39 -4.86 -0.61
C THR A 708 -21.51 -4.26 0.26
N GLY A 709 -22.48 -3.54 -0.31
CA GLY A 709 -23.58 -2.93 0.43
C GLY A 709 -23.13 -1.85 1.42
N GLU A 710 -22.11 -1.06 1.07
CA GLU A 710 -21.60 0.01 1.92
C GLU A 710 -22.32 1.34 1.68
N TYR A 711 -22.38 2.18 2.72
CA TYR A 711 -22.81 3.57 2.61
C TYR A 711 -21.75 4.43 1.93
N GLY A 712 -22.20 5.48 1.22
CA GLY A 712 -21.32 6.56 0.78
C GLY A 712 -20.96 7.51 1.93
N GLU A 713 -19.96 8.37 1.69
CA GLU A 713 -19.62 9.46 2.61
C GLU A 713 -20.84 10.37 2.87
N VAL A 714 -21.05 10.81 4.11
CA VAL A 714 -22.09 11.79 4.47
C VAL A 714 -21.52 13.11 4.97
N LEU A 715 -20.26 13.13 5.39
CA LEU A 715 -19.53 14.33 5.78
C LEU A 715 -18.06 14.16 5.40
N SER A 716 -17.47 15.12 4.72
CA SER A 716 -16.04 15.11 4.36
C SER A 716 -15.46 16.51 4.56
N LEU A 717 -14.39 16.60 5.37
CA LEU A 717 -13.85 17.83 5.95
C LEU A 717 -12.39 18.04 5.51
N PRO A 718 -11.99 19.27 5.13
CA PRO A 718 -10.59 19.61 4.93
C PRO A 718 -9.94 19.92 6.30
N LEU A 719 -8.77 19.35 6.55
CA LEU A 719 -7.97 19.61 7.75
C LEU A 719 -6.64 20.23 7.36
N PHE A 720 -6.29 21.35 8.00
CA PHE A 720 -5.03 22.08 7.79
C PHE A 720 -4.05 21.90 8.96
N HIS A 721 -2.87 22.51 8.85
CA HIS A 721 -1.91 22.62 9.95
C HIS A 721 -2.47 23.47 11.08
N GLY A 722 -2.49 22.92 12.31
CA GLY A 722 -3.01 23.55 13.52
C GLY A 722 -4.50 23.29 13.79
N ASP A 723 -5.24 22.74 12.81
CA ASP A 723 -6.67 22.46 12.98
C ASP A 723 -6.93 21.37 14.02
N LEU A 724 -7.98 21.59 14.81
CA LEU A 724 -8.46 20.69 15.85
C LEU A 724 -9.80 20.08 15.41
N VAL A 725 -9.93 18.76 15.52
CA VAL A 725 -11.21 18.05 15.28
C VAL A 725 -11.64 17.39 16.58
N VAL A 726 -12.90 17.55 16.98
CA VAL A 726 -13.49 16.86 18.13
C VAL A 726 -14.72 16.09 17.70
N MET A 727 -14.71 14.78 17.94
CA MET A 727 -15.84 13.88 17.77
C MET A 727 -16.42 13.61 19.17
N HIS A 728 -17.65 14.02 19.42
CA HIS A 728 -18.27 13.99 20.75
C HIS A 728 -19.63 13.30 20.71
N GLY A 729 -19.70 12.11 21.31
CA GLY A 729 -20.90 11.28 21.47
C GLY A 729 -20.68 9.82 21.08
N THR A 730 -20.92 8.89 22.02
CA THR A 730 -20.63 7.45 21.80
C THR A 730 -21.41 6.83 20.63
N GLY A 731 -22.51 7.45 20.20
CA GLY A 731 -23.28 6.99 19.05
C GLY A 731 -22.60 7.26 17.70
N ILE A 732 -21.76 8.30 17.58
CA ILE A 732 -20.91 8.49 16.39
C ILE A 732 -19.97 7.28 16.27
N HIS A 733 -19.16 7.03 17.31
CA HIS A 733 -18.14 5.98 17.32
C HIS A 733 -18.73 4.58 17.06
N LYS A 734 -19.95 4.33 17.55
CA LYS A 734 -20.67 3.07 17.35
C LYS A 734 -21.28 2.93 15.96
N LEU A 735 -21.80 4.00 15.35
CA LEU A 735 -22.60 3.95 14.12
C LEU A 735 -21.87 4.41 12.84
N TYR A 736 -20.71 5.05 12.95
CA TYR A 736 -19.95 5.61 11.82
C TYR A 736 -18.55 5.01 11.67
N ASP A 737 -18.14 4.79 10.43
CA ASP A 737 -16.71 4.69 10.07
C ASP A 737 -16.19 6.09 9.72
N HIS A 738 -14.90 6.33 9.96
CA HIS A 738 -14.17 7.47 9.44
C HIS A 738 -12.83 7.06 8.81
N LYS A 739 -12.30 7.90 7.91
CA LYS A 739 -10.98 7.73 7.24
C LYS A 739 -10.20 9.04 7.24
N VAL A 740 -8.88 8.97 7.04
CA VAL A 740 -8.01 10.14 6.83
C VAL A 740 -7.05 9.91 5.68
N ASP A 741 -7.07 10.82 4.69
CA ASP A 741 -6.27 10.79 3.46
C ASP A 741 -5.43 12.09 3.37
N PRO A 742 -4.15 12.07 3.81
CA PRO A 742 -3.22 13.21 3.70
C PRO A 742 -2.88 13.55 2.24
N GLN A 743 -2.50 14.81 1.98
CA GLN A 743 -2.35 15.38 0.63
C GLN A 743 -0.98 16.09 0.45
N GLY A 744 0.09 15.57 1.07
CA GLY A 744 1.45 16.09 1.00
C GLY A 744 2.45 15.16 1.69
N ALA A 745 3.74 15.49 1.71
CA ALA A 745 4.80 14.53 2.07
C ALA A 745 5.15 14.44 3.57
N ARG A 746 4.51 15.21 4.45
CA ARG A 746 4.64 15.03 5.91
C ARG A 746 3.42 15.48 6.70
N ARG A 747 2.83 14.59 7.50
CA ARG A 747 1.79 14.93 8.47
C ARG A 747 1.97 14.18 9.78
N PHE A 748 1.57 14.81 10.88
CA PHE A 748 1.27 14.14 12.14
C PHE A 748 -0.20 14.35 12.53
N ALA A 749 -0.76 13.38 13.24
CA ALA A 749 -2.01 13.53 13.98
C ALA A 749 -1.78 13.15 15.44
N LEU A 750 -2.23 13.99 16.36
CA LEU A 750 -2.16 13.73 17.80
C LEU A 750 -3.59 13.59 18.30
N THR A 751 -4.05 12.35 18.48
CA THR A 751 -5.43 12.03 18.86
C THR A 751 -5.48 11.68 20.34
N CYS A 752 -6.22 12.46 21.14
CA CYS A 752 -6.48 12.21 22.55
C CYS A 752 -7.81 11.51 22.77
N ARG A 753 -7.84 10.64 23.78
CA ARG A 753 -9.02 9.89 24.23
C ARG A 753 -9.11 9.85 25.76
N TYR A 754 -10.31 9.56 26.26
CA TYR A 754 -10.50 9.06 27.62
C TYR A 754 -10.84 7.56 27.53
N ILE A 755 -9.98 6.72 28.08
CA ILE A 755 -10.17 5.27 28.17
C ILE A 755 -10.58 4.97 29.61
N ASP A 756 -11.79 4.42 29.81
CA ASP A 756 -12.35 4.17 31.14
C ASP A 756 -11.75 2.92 31.79
N PRO A 757 -10.93 3.03 32.85
CA PRO A 757 -10.35 1.86 33.51
C PRO A 757 -11.42 0.90 34.04
N ALA A 758 -12.59 1.40 34.50
CA ALA A 758 -13.63 0.55 35.08
C ALA A 758 -14.21 -0.49 34.11
N THR A 759 -13.98 -0.32 32.81
CA THR A 759 -14.44 -1.23 31.75
C THR A 759 -13.37 -2.23 31.29
N MET A 760 -12.11 -2.07 31.70
CA MET A 760 -10.99 -2.91 31.29
C MET A 760 -11.01 -4.28 31.95
N SER A 761 -10.59 -5.31 31.20
CA SER A 761 -10.76 -6.72 31.57
C SER A 761 -9.73 -7.29 32.55
N SER A 762 -8.58 -6.64 32.75
CA SER A 762 -7.54 -7.08 33.69
C SER A 762 -7.20 -5.97 34.68
N LYS A 763 -6.84 -6.33 35.92
CA LYS A 763 -6.44 -5.36 36.95
C LYS A 763 -5.12 -4.66 36.59
N GLU A 764 -4.25 -5.36 35.86
CA GLU A 764 -2.99 -4.81 35.35
C GLU A 764 -3.22 -3.73 34.28
N ASP A 765 -4.13 -3.96 33.32
CA ASP A 765 -4.55 -2.92 32.37
C ASP A 765 -5.15 -1.70 33.11
N GLN A 766 -5.99 -1.93 34.12
CA GLN A 766 -6.63 -0.87 34.92
C GLN A 766 -5.61 0.01 35.66
N ASP A 767 -4.69 -0.61 36.40
CA ASP A 767 -3.70 0.13 37.20
C ASP A 767 -2.65 0.79 36.29
N ALA A 768 -2.32 0.18 35.16
CA ALA A 768 -1.54 0.82 34.10
C ALA A 768 -2.28 2.02 33.47
N ALA A 769 -3.59 1.95 33.28
CA ALA A 769 -4.39 3.07 32.74
C ALA A 769 -4.42 4.26 33.68
N ILE A 770 -4.66 4.02 34.97
CA ILE A 770 -4.66 5.05 36.02
C ILE A 770 -3.25 5.67 36.15
N THR A 771 -2.22 4.83 36.29
CA THR A 771 -0.85 5.31 36.53
C THR A 771 -0.28 6.02 35.32
N LYS A 772 -0.30 5.39 34.13
CA LYS A 772 0.32 5.96 32.92
C LYS A 772 -0.45 7.14 32.37
N GLY A 773 -1.79 7.11 32.46
CA GLY A 773 -2.69 8.14 31.96
C GLY A 773 -2.84 9.38 32.84
N THR A 774 -2.16 9.43 33.99
CA THR A 774 -2.11 10.63 34.84
C THR A 774 -1.23 11.70 34.17
N ILE A 775 -1.84 12.81 33.75
CA ILE A 775 -1.10 13.95 33.18
C ILE A 775 -0.29 14.64 34.30
N PRO A 776 1.02 14.94 34.11
CA PRO A 776 1.85 15.60 35.11
C PRO A 776 1.27 16.94 35.59
N ALA A 777 1.19 17.14 36.91
CA ALA A 777 0.52 18.29 37.51
C ALA A 777 1.20 19.64 37.18
N ASP A 778 2.52 19.65 37.01
CA ASP A 778 3.31 20.82 36.61
C ASP A 778 3.08 21.20 35.13
N SER A 779 2.69 20.25 34.28
CA SER A 779 2.37 20.53 32.87
C SER A 779 1.17 21.47 32.74
N PHE A 780 0.20 21.42 33.67
CA PHE A 780 -0.92 22.36 33.75
C PHE A 780 -0.51 23.80 34.10
N GLN A 781 0.70 24.01 34.64
CA GLN A 781 1.25 25.36 34.87
C GLN A 781 2.12 25.82 33.69
N LYS A 782 2.81 24.89 33.01
CA LYS A 782 3.74 25.17 31.90
C LYS A 782 3.07 25.35 30.54
N TYR A 783 1.97 24.62 30.31
CA TYR A 783 1.37 24.42 28.98
C TYR A 783 -0.16 24.61 29.00
N ALA A 784 -0.71 25.31 30.00
CA ALA A 784 -2.13 25.67 30.04
C ALA A 784 -2.60 26.30 28.72
N TYR A 785 -3.82 25.98 28.30
CA TYR A 785 -4.43 26.55 27.11
C TYR A 785 -5.94 26.76 27.27
N ASP A 786 -6.43 27.88 26.77
CA ASP A 786 -7.81 28.36 26.91
C ASP A 786 -8.40 28.88 25.57
N GLY A 787 -7.69 28.70 24.46
CA GLY A 787 -8.03 29.21 23.12
C GLY A 787 -7.37 30.54 22.76
N HIS A 788 -6.78 31.24 23.74
CA HIS A 788 -6.14 32.53 23.58
C HIS A 788 -4.62 32.41 23.77
N ASP A 789 -3.85 32.65 22.71
CA ASP A 789 -2.42 32.94 22.86
C ASP A 789 -2.27 34.42 23.27
N SER A 790 -2.56 34.70 24.55
CA SER A 790 -2.26 35.94 25.28
C SER A 790 -1.08 35.70 26.21
N ASP A 791 -0.06 36.55 26.18
CA ASP A 791 1.04 36.46 27.16
C ASP A 791 0.55 36.90 28.55
N PRO A 792 0.98 36.23 29.63
CA PRO A 792 0.51 36.50 30.99
C PRO A 792 1.05 37.82 31.60
N GLU A 793 1.58 38.73 30.79
CA GLU A 793 1.94 40.10 31.18
C GLU A 793 0.88 41.14 30.76
N GLU A 794 -0.18 40.75 30.02
CA GLU A 794 -1.34 41.61 29.68
C GLU A 794 -2.62 41.28 30.47
N ALA A 795 -2.51 40.63 31.64
CA ALA A 795 -3.64 40.17 32.47
C ALA A 795 -3.65 40.79 33.89
#